data_AF-X6HPH0-F1
#
_entry.id   AF-X6HPH0-F1
#
_cell.length_a   1.000
_cell.length_b   1.000
_cell.length_c   1.000
_cell.angle_alpha   90.00
_cell.angle_beta   90.00
_cell.angle_gamma   90.00
#
_symmetry.space_group_name_H-M   'P 1'
#
loop_
_entity.id
_entity.type
_entity.pdbx_description
1 polymer ?
#
loop_
_entity_poly.entity_id
_entity_poly.type
_entity_poly.pdbx_seq_one_letter_code
_entity_poly.pdbx_strand_id
1 'polypeptide(L)'
;MRLLFALLLMLATTATAVAERRVALVIAEDDYRLVRPLANPVNDGEVMEVALKKLGFEVVVETNRDLRRMRRALDDFREDAMGADVALVYFSGHGVEISGDNRLLPVDADASSLDQLEKTSLPLEEVRDAVAATAKVGLIVLDACRSDPFTGGNGDGRGATSLIKDLVDKIKPGLGRVGKAENILFAFSAAPGETAADGTGANSPFTAALIKYLGTDGLEIRSVLTLVQQEVYDLSRGKQLPYVESGLPKLFFASAAKEQLPERERLLLAMADVTPEMRGAVERVASDADMPLAPLYGALISSDTSHLSGESLDAKLREAADAFVKVRGEMKTLAADDPQVTELRRQAEEQLALGAFDGARVILAKAADVDNVSRQALKANFVSRTLSEAATRFLSGGAARATLDYATAIKDYETVLALYGEAGQTSLSLEQADRQSRTLEELGILYTTVGNTDAAGRAFAALVANLEQRARQETDPSVKRDLAIGHIKFANIKMAQGDLPASLQNYEAARDMLQGLTTDVPDKKDWLGDLAMAHDKIGNVLATQGDVGAAAQAYQQSLSIKQQLADAEPNSVYLLRDLTITYDEIGGLARTAGQLDGAQTAFEESLRIRLALAQNNPDDPRHQRAVSVSYTRIGDVLRERGDAAGALDAYNKSQIIAEALVRRDSNDTDLKRDLSVGYAKIGNAYGDQKDWPLALEAYQQALATARDLAASDPGNTDWQRDLSVCLEKIAGVFDAQGDIAGALQNYQDSLVIADRLAKLDPGNSDWQRDLSITFEEIGLLETKQRHYEGSKKAFEASLAIRQRLALSDPDNAIWQFDLVQAYINYAYVAKNPKAVLSQALDLTLELDRTGKLAPRDKPTIKYLRGLLAKLKAAKK
;
A
#
# COMPACT_ATOMS: atom_id res chain seq x y z
N MET A 1 -22.37 -58.71 19.09
CA MET A 1 -21.88 -58.73 20.49
C MET A 1 -21.34 -57.36 20.96
N ARG A 2 -21.90 -56.23 20.48
CA ARG A 2 -21.61 -54.86 20.95
C ARG A 2 -22.83 -54.13 21.53
N LEU A 3 -24.04 -54.66 21.31
CA LEU A 3 -25.27 -54.16 21.93
C LEU A 3 -25.53 -54.70 23.36
N LEU A 4 -24.98 -55.86 23.72
CA LEU A 4 -25.08 -56.39 25.09
C LEU A 4 -24.17 -55.66 26.10
N PHE A 5 -23.09 -55.03 25.64
CA PHE A 5 -22.19 -54.26 26.49
C PHE A 5 -22.73 -52.84 26.80
N ALA A 6 -23.57 -52.31 25.91
CA ALA A 6 -24.28 -51.05 26.11
C ALA A 6 -25.46 -51.19 27.09
N LEU A 7 -26.08 -52.37 27.17
CA LEU A 7 -27.17 -52.65 28.11
C LEU A 7 -26.64 -52.97 29.53
N LEU A 8 -25.42 -53.51 29.66
CA LEU A 8 -24.78 -53.78 30.95
C LEU A 8 -24.09 -52.54 31.57
N LEU A 9 -23.80 -51.47 30.80
CA LEU A 9 -23.38 -50.17 31.35
C LEU A 9 -24.56 -49.27 31.78
N MET A 10 -25.82 -49.61 31.45
CA MET A 10 -27.01 -48.88 31.89
C MET A 10 -27.61 -49.40 33.22
N LEU A 11 -27.02 -50.43 33.82
CA LEU A 11 -27.43 -51.00 35.12
C LEU A 11 -26.41 -50.79 36.24
N ALA A 12 -25.39 -49.94 36.01
CA ALA A 12 -24.56 -49.39 37.08
C ALA A 12 -25.34 -48.28 37.79
N THR A 13 -26.09 -48.69 38.83
CA THR A 13 -26.46 -47.87 39.99
C THR A 13 -26.89 -46.43 39.69
N THR A 14 -28.19 -46.23 39.48
CA THR A 14 -28.85 -45.03 40.02
C THR A 14 -28.78 -45.11 41.54
N ALA A 15 -27.59 -44.86 42.11
CA ALA A 15 -27.55 -44.26 43.42
C ALA A 15 -28.24 -42.92 43.21
N THR A 16 -29.51 -42.82 43.63
CA THR A 16 -30.08 -41.52 43.96
C THR A 16 -29.08 -40.91 44.92
N ALA A 17 -28.26 -39.98 44.42
CA ALA A 17 -27.54 -39.06 45.28
C ALA A 17 -28.64 -38.42 46.12
N VAL A 18 -28.74 -38.85 47.38
CA VAL A 18 -29.67 -38.27 48.33
C VAL A 18 -29.24 -36.81 48.40
N ALA A 19 -30.05 -35.92 47.83
CA ALA A 19 -29.79 -34.50 47.90
C ALA A 19 -29.76 -34.14 49.39
N GLU A 20 -28.67 -33.49 49.82
CA GLU A 20 -28.47 -33.05 51.21
C GLU A 20 -29.69 -32.25 51.66
N ARG A 21 -30.36 -32.69 52.74
CA ARG A 21 -31.55 -31.98 53.24
C ARG A 21 -31.10 -30.82 54.13
N ARG A 22 -31.43 -29.59 53.73
CA ARG A 22 -30.99 -28.35 54.38
C ARG A 22 -32.22 -27.57 54.85
N VAL A 23 -32.29 -27.21 56.13
CA VAL A 23 -33.44 -26.49 56.71
C VAL A 23 -32.94 -25.21 57.39
N ALA A 24 -33.65 -24.09 57.20
CA ALA A 24 -33.29 -22.81 57.76
C ALA A 24 -34.47 -22.08 58.41
N LEU A 25 -34.22 -21.47 59.57
CA LEU A 25 -35.11 -20.52 60.21
C LEU A 25 -34.47 -19.13 60.17
N VAL A 26 -35.18 -18.17 59.58
CA VAL A 26 -34.78 -16.76 59.47
C VAL A 26 -35.70 -15.97 60.39
N ILE A 27 -35.13 -15.31 61.39
CA ILE A 27 -35.87 -14.44 62.31
C ILE A 27 -35.37 -13.01 62.11
N ALA A 28 -36.28 -12.08 61.86
CA ALA A 28 -35.96 -10.68 61.63
C ALA A 28 -36.86 -9.75 62.43
N GLU A 29 -36.25 -8.89 63.25
CA GLU A 29 -36.94 -8.08 64.24
C GLU A 29 -36.51 -6.60 64.07
N ASP A 30 -37.43 -5.72 63.66
CA ASP A 30 -37.18 -4.28 63.48
C ASP A 30 -38.19 -3.35 64.17
N ASP A 31 -39.44 -3.81 64.37
CA ASP A 31 -40.57 -3.05 64.97
C ASP A 31 -40.62 -3.20 66.50
N TYR A 32 -39.54 -2.83 67.18
CA TYR A 32 -39.43 -2.90 68.63
C TYR A 32 -40.36 -1.90 69.34
N ARG A 33 -41.15 -2.39 70.32
CA ARG A 33 -42.16 -1.57 71.02
C ARG A 33 -41.59 -0.73 72.17
N LEU A 34 -40.61 -1.28 72.89
CA LEU A 34 -40.09 -0.71 74.15
C LEU A 34 -38.58 -0.43 74.11
N VAL A 35 -37.91 -0.80 73.02
CA VAL A 35 -36.49 -0.50 72.74
C VAL A 35 -36.36 0.13 71.35
N ARG A 36 -35.18 0.65 71.00
CA ARG A 36 -34.97 1.41 69.76
C ARG A 36 -35.24 0.54 68.50
N PRO A 37 -36.09 0.98 67.55
CA PRO A 37 -36.32 0.26 66.29
C PRO A 37 -35.10 0.31 65.36
N LEU A 38 -35.02 -0.62 64.41
CA LEU A 38 -33.95 -0.75 63.43
C LEU A 38 -34.49 -0.56 62.00
N ALA A 39 -33.64 -0.20 61.04
CA ALA A 39 -34.12 0.10 59.68
C ALA A 39 -34.08 -1.10 58.72
N ASN A 40 -33.05 -1.95 58.82
CA ASN A 40 -32.78 -3.01 57.84
C ASN A 40 -33.12 -4.47 58.22
N PRO A 41 -33.40 -4.89 59.47
CA PRO A 41 -33.50 -6.32 59.80
C PRO A 41 -34.50 -7.14 58.98
N VAL A 42 -35.71 -6.62 58.72
CA VAL A 42 -36.70 -7.33 57.89
C VAL A 42 -36.21 -7.47 56.45
N ASN A 43 -35.63 -6.42 55.87
CA ASN A 43 -35.05 -6.50 54.53
C ASN A 43 -33.85 -7.48 54.50
N ASP A 44 -33.01 -7.48 55.53
CA ASP A 44 -31.91 -8.43 55.70
C ASP A 44 -32.44 -9.89 55.73
N GLY A 45 -33.55 -10.13 56.42
CA GLY A 45 -34.24 -11.42 56.46
C GLY A 45 -34.80 -11.86 55.10
N GLU A 46 -35.46 -10.95 54.37
CA GLU A 46 -36.03 -11.22 53.05
C GLU A 46 -34.94 -11.58 52.01
N VAL A 47 -33.83 -10.83 51.97
CA VAL A 47 -32.72 -11.16 51.05
C VAL A 47 -32.01 -12.45 51.44
N MET A 48 -31.94 -12.76 52.74
CA MET A 48 -31.38 -14.01 53.24
C MET A 48 -32.26 -15.22 52.87
N GLU A 49 -33.57 -15.09 52.94
CA GLU A 49 -34.51 -16.11 52.47
C GLU A 49 -34.24 -16.49 51.01
N VAL A 50 -34.14 -15.49 50.14
CA VAL A 50 -33.86 -15.69 48.71
C VAL A 50 -32.50 -16.36 48.50
N ALA A 51 -31.47 -15.94 49.24
CA ALA A 51 -30.14 -16.51 49.14
C ALA A 51 -30.10 -17.98 49.57
N LEU A 52 -30.71 -18.31 50.72
CA LEU A 52 -30.75 -19.67 51.26
C LEU A 52 -31.59 -20.61 50.40
N LYS A 53 -32.73 -20.16 49.86
CA LYS A 53 -33.54 -20.96 48.91
C LYS A 53 -32.75 -21.31 47.65
N LYS A 54 -31.94 -20.39 47.10
CA LYS A 54 -31.05 -20.67 45.95
C LYS A 54 -30.00 -21.73 46.27
N LEU A 55 -29.61 -21.86 47.53
CA LEU A 55 -28.64 -22.85 48.03
C LEU A 55 -29.30 -24.16 48.48
N GLY A 56 -30.59 -24.33 48.21
CA GLY A 56 -31.33 -25.57 48.45
C GLY A 56 -31.85 -25.73 49.88
N PHE A 57 -31.94 -24.65 50.67
CA PHE A 57 -32.57 -24.71 51.99
C PHE A 57 -34.10 -24.66 51.89
N GLU A 58 -34.77 -25.47 52.70
CA GLU A 58 -36.16 -25.28 53.12
C GLU A 58 -36.17 -24.13 54.15
N VAL A 59 -36.64 -22.93 53.76
CA VAL A 59 -36.54 -21.72 54.59
C VAL A 59 -37.90 -21.32 55.15
N VAL A 60 -37.96 -21.11 56.47
CA VAL A 60 -39.07 -20.46 57.17
C VAL A 60 -38.63 -19.08 57.64
N VAL A 61 -39.42 -18.05 57.35
CA VAL A 61 -39.14 -16.65 57.74
C VAL A 61 -40.17 -16.19 58.74
N GLU A 62 -39.70 -15.65 59.86
CA GLU A 62 -40.52 -15.09 60.92
C GLU A 62 -40.09 -13.64 61.19
N THR A 63 -41.04 -12.70 61.07
CA THR A 63 -40.77 -11.28 61.27
C THR A 63 -41.59 -10.68 62.40
N ASN A 64 -40.98 -9.78 63.15
CA ASN A 64 -41.62 -8.96 64.19
C ASN A 64 -42.43 -9.81 65.19
N ARG A 65 -41.79 -10.83 65.77
CA ARG A 65 -42.41 -11.81 66.67
C ARG A 65 -42.17 -11.49 68.14
N ASP A 66 -43.20 -11.71 68.96
CA ASP A 66 -43.06 -11.71 70.42
C ASP A 66 -42.32 -12.96 70.90
N LEU A 67 -41.82 -12.96 72.15
CA LEU A 67 -41.04 -14.08 72.69
C LEU A 67 -41.76 -15.44 72.56
N ARG A 68 -43.09 -15.45 72.74
CA ARG A 68 -43.88 -16.68 72.65
C ARG A 68 -43.87 -17.23 71.23
N ARG A 69 -44.03 -16.36 70.24
CA ARG A 69 -44.00 -16.73 68.82
C ARG A 69 -42.59 -17.10 68.36
N MET A 70 -41.54 -16.42 68.85
CA MET A 70 -40.16 -16.80 68.58
C MET A 70 -39.84 -18.21 69.10
N ARG A 71 -40.23 -18.53 70.34
CA ARG A 71 -40.05 -19.89 70.89
C ARG A 71 -40.84 -20.94 70.08
N ARG A 72 -42.06 -20.61 69.69
CA ARG A 72 -42.87 -21.50 68.83
C ARG A 72 -42.19 -21.75 67.49
N ALA A 73 -41.68 -20.72 66.84
CA ALA A 73 -40.95 -20.86 65.59
C ALA A 73 -39.69 -21.72 65.75
N LEU A 74 -39.03 -21.64 66.90
CA LEU A 74 -37.88 -22.48 67.23
C LEU A 74 -38.26 -23.95 67.47
N ASP A 75 -39.41 -24.20 68.11
CA ASP A 75 -39.97 -25.54 68.28
C ASP A 75 -40.39 -26.14 66.92
N ASP A 76 -41.10 -25.37 66.09
CA ASP A 76 -41.52 -25.78 64.75
C ASP A 76 -40.28 -26.08 63.86
N PHE A 77 -39.25 -25.22 63.91
CA PHE A 77 -37.97 -25.48 63.26
C PHE A 77 -37.30 -26.75 63.77
N ARG A 78 -37.39 -27.03 65.08
CA ARG A 78 -36.82 -28.26 65.64
C ARG A 78 -37.51 -29.49 65.07
N GLU A 79 -38.82 -29.45 64.90
CA GLU A 79 -39.58 -30.55 64.29
C GLU A 79 -39.25 -30.71 62.80
N ASP A 80 -39.22 -29.61 62.05
CA ASP A 80 -38.99 -29.62 60.61
C ASP A 80 -37.56 -30.01 60.22
N ALA A 81 -36.58 -29.58 61.02
CA ALA A 81 -35.15 -29.83 60.80
C ALA A 81 -34.67 -31.18 61.35
N MET A 82 -35.52 -31.97 62.03
CA MET A 82 -35.14 -33.29 62.56
C MET A 82 -34.56 -34.20 61.48
N GLY A 83 -33.29 -34.58 61.64
CA GLY A 83 -32.59 -35.44 60.70
C GLY A 83 -32.08 -34.73 59.44
N ALA A 84 -32.13 -33.40 59.38
CA ALA A 84 -31.50 -32.62 58.33
C ALA A 84 -29.97 -32.81 58.35
N ASP A 85 -29.34 -32.70 57.18
CA ASP A 85 -27.88 -32.73 57.09
C ASP A 85 -27.28 -31.39 57.53
N VAL A 86 -28.01 -30.28 57.28
CA VAL A 86 -27.64 -28.92 57.69
C VAL A 86 -28.86 -28.20 58.27
N ALA A 87 -28.69 -27.62 59.46
CA ALA A 87 -29.66 -26.72 60.10
C ALA A 87 -29.05 -25.33 60.25
N LEU A 88 -29.76 -24.30 59.79
CA LEU A 88 -29.30 -22.91 59.87
C LEU A 88 -30.32 -22.04 60.61
N VAL A 89 -29.88 -21.26 61.59
CA VAL A 89 -30.66 -20.16 62.16
C VAL A 89 -29.97 -18.85 61.82
N TYR A 90 -30.71 -17.96 61.16
CA TYR A 90 -30.31 -16.59 60.90
C TYR A 90 -31.15 -15.66 61.77
N PHE A 91 -30.52 -14.78 62.55
CA PHE A 91 -31.20 -13.76 63.33
C PHE A 91 -30.67 -12.38 62.96
N SER A 92 -31.57 -11.46 62.60
CA SER A 92 -31.26 -10.03 62.43
C SER A 92 -32.13 -9.20 63.38
N GLY A 93 -31.51 -8.36 64.20
CA GLY A 93 -32.18 -7.60 65.24
C GLY A 93 -31.24 -7.14 66.36
N HIS A 94 -31.77 -6.88 67.55
CA HIS A 94 -30.99 -6.58 68.74
C HIS A 94 -30.56 -7.84 69.49
N GLY A 95 -29.30 -7.88 69.88
CA GLY A 95 -28.70 -8.90 70.74
C GLY A 95 -27.93 -8.22 71.87
N VAL A 96 -28.02 -8.78 73.08
CA VAL A 96 -27.38 -8.23 74.29
C VAL A 96 -26.74 -9.34 75.12
N GLU A 97 -25.66 -9.02 75.82
CA GLU A 97 -25.06 -9.89 76.84
C GLU A 97 -25.58 -9.48 78.22
N ILE A 98 -26.23 -10.39 78.94
CA ILE A 98 -26.71 -10.19 80.31
C ILE A 98 -25.93 -11.09 81.26
N SER A 99 -25.07 -10.50 82.11
CA SER A 99 -24.25 -11.23 83.08
C SER A 99 -23.45 -12.42 82.51
N GLY A 100 -23.00 -12.31 81.25
CA GLY A 100 -22.28 -13.36 80.54
C GLY A 100 -23.15 -14.25 79.63
N ASP A 101 -24.47 -14.11 79.67
CA ASP A 101 -25.41 -14.87 78.84
C ASP A 101 -25.86 -14.04 77.63
N ASN A 102 -25.59 -14.55 76.42
CA ASN A 102 -26.05 -13.95 75.17
C ASN A 102 -27.56 -14.16 74.98
N ARG A 103 -28.30 -13.08 74.70
CA ARG A 103 -29.75 -13.11 74.47
C ARG A 103 -30.16 -12.31 73.25
N LEU A 104 -31.14 -12.82 72.52
CA LEU A 104 -31.77 -12.21 71.35
C LEU A 104 -33.07 -11.52 71.78
N LEU A 105 -33.33 -10.31 71.29
CA LEU A 105 -34.49 -9.52 71.70
C LEU A 105 -35.66 -9.66 70.70
N PRO A 106 -36.83 -10.16 71.14
CA PRO A 106 -38.10 -10.06 70.42
C PRO A 106 -38.65 -8.61 70.39
N VAL A 107 -39.68 -8.33 69.57
CA VAL A 107 -40.31 -6.98 69.53
C VAL A 107 -40.96 -6.54 70.84
N ASP A 108 -41.32 -7.48 71.72
CA ASP A 108 -41.90 -7.22 73.04
C ASP A 108 -40.87 -7.23 74.19
N ALA A 109 -39.57 -7.21 73.88
CA ALA A 109 -38.51 -7.12 74.89
C ALA A 109 -38.69 -5.87 75.78
N ASP A 110 -38.84 -6.09 77.08
CA ASP A 110 -39.07 -5.05 78.08
C ASP A 110 -37.79 -4.73 78.86
N ALA A 111 -37.18 -3.59 78.54
CA ALA A 111 -35.97 -3.10 79.21
C ALA A 111 -36.23 -2.33 80.52
N SER A 112 -37.45 -2.36 81.06
CA SER A 112 -37.83 -1.63 82.28
C SER A 112 -37.12 -2.12 83.55
N SER A 113 -36.68 -3.38 83.58
CA SER A 113 -35.85 -3.95 84.65
C SER A 113 -35.08 -5.18 84.15
N LEU A 114 -34.02 -5.58 84.87
CA LEU A 114 -33.23 -6.76 84.51
C LEU A 114 -34.09 -8.05 84.50
N ASP A 115 -34.93 -8.24 85.52
CA ASP A 115 -35.82 -9.40 85.64
C ASP A 115 -36.86 -9.45 84.50
N GLN A 116 -37.38 -8.30 84.06
CA GLN A 116 -38.29 -8.26 82.91
C GLN A 116 -37.56 -8.53 81.60
N LEU A 117 -36.41 -7.89 81.38
CA LEU A 117 -35.61 -8.11 80.18
C LEU A 117 -35.18 -9.58 80.07
N GLU A 118 -34.81 -10.20 81.20
CA GLU A 118 -34.50 -11.62 81.25
C GLU A 118 -35.70 -12.51 80.91
N LYS A 119 -36.91 -12.13 81.35
CA LYS A 119 -38.16 -12.87 81.06
C LYS A 119 -38.70 -12.65 79.65
N THR A 120 -38.38 -11.52 79.02
CA THR A 120 -38.85 -11.12 77.69
C THR A 120 -37.78 -11.23 76.61
N SER A 121 -36.67 -11.91 76.87
CA SER A 121 -35.61 -12.17 75.88
C SER A 121 -35.43 -13.67 75.64
N LEU A 122 -34.93 -14.02 74.46
CA LEU A 122 -34.65 -15.40 74.09
C LEU A 122 -33.16 -15.71 74.35
N PRO A 123 -32.82 -16.62 75.26
CA PRO A 123 -31.44 -17.06 75.45
C PRO A 123 -30.88 -17.67 74.16
N LEU A 124 -29.67 -17.27 73.76
CA LEU A 124 -28.99 -17.85 72.60
C LEU A 124 -28.72 -19.35 72.77
N GLU A 125 -28.62 -19.81 74.02
CA GLU A 125 -28.52 -21.22 74.38
C GLU A 125 -29.74 -22.03 73.92
N GLU A 126 -30.97 -21.48 74.00
CA GLU A 126 -32.16 -22.18 73.48
C GLU A 126 -32.05 -22.39 71.96
N VAL A 127 -31.56 -21.38 71.23
CA VAL A 127 -31.33 -21.46 69.77
C VAL A 127 -30.23 -22.46 69.45
N ARG A 128 -29.13 -22.44 70.21
CA ARG A 128 -28.02 -23.39 70.08
C ARG A 128 -28.51 -24.82 70.25
N ASP A 129 -29.28 -25.09 71.30
CA ASP A 129 -29.76 -26.43 71.62
C ASP A 129 -30.76 -26.94 70.57
N ALA A 130 -31.60 -26.05 70.02
CA ALA A 130 -32.50 -26.38 68.92
C ALA A 130 -31.74 -26.75 67.63
N VAL A 131 -30.65 -26.05 67.30
CA VAL A 131 -29.81 -26.36 66.12
C VAL A 131 -28.97 -27.62 66.36
N ALA A 132 -28.42 -27.80 67.55
CA ALA A 132 -27.59 -28.94 67.91
C ALA A 132 -28.36 -30.27 67.87
N ALA A 133 -29.65 -30.24 68.21
CA ALA A 133 -30.50 -31.42 68.29
C ALA A 133 -30.99 -31.93 66.92
N THR A 134 -30.93 -31.11 65.87
CA THR A 134 -31.66 -31.36 64.62
C THR A 134 -30.79 -31.86 63.47
N ALA A 135 -29.56 -31.35 63.36
CA ALA A 135 -28.69 -31.64 62.22
C ALA A 135 -27.24 -31.99 62.63
N LYS A 136 -26.54 -32.63 61.68
CA LYS A 136 -25.11 -32.98 61.83
C LYS A 136 -24.19 -31.76 61.70
N VAL A 137 -24.66 -30.72 61.02
CA VAL A 137 -23.96 -29.45 60.82
C VAL A 137 -24.93 -28.32 61.19
N GLY A 138 -24.60 -27.59 62.26
CA GLY A 138 -25.37 -26.43 62.70
C GLY A 138 -24.70 -25.11 62.31
N LEU A 139 -25.47 -24.19 61.77
CA LEU A 139 -25.03 -22.82 61.44
C LEU A 139 -25.91 -21.83 62.20
N ILE A 140 -25.30 -20.96 63.01
CA ILE A 140 -26.00 -19.89 63.72
C ILE A 140 -25.37 -18.58 63.28
N VAL A 141 -26.12 -17.80 62.52
CA VAL A 141 -25.66 -16.54 61.94
C VAL A 141 -26.44 -15.40 62.59
N LEU A 142 -25.73 -14.52 63.26
CA LEU A 142 -26.28 -13.45 64.08
C LEU A 142 -25.86 -12.11 63.49
N ASP A 143 -26.75 -11.49 62.72
CA ASP A 143 -26.65 -10.07 62.35
C ASP A 143 -27.25 -9.17 63.45
N ALA A 144 -26.81 -9.43 64.68
CA ALA A 144 -27.36 -8.84 65.88
C ALA A 144 -26.25 -8.46 66.85
N CYS A 145 -25.73 -7.25 66.70
CA CYS A 145 -24.85 -6.56 67.64
C CYS A 145 -24.96 -5.05 67.36
N ARG A 146 -26.17 -4.52 67.24
CA ARG A 146 -26.38 -3.13 66.79
C ARG A 146 -26.17 -2.15 67.96
N SER A 147 -25.96 -0.88 67.63
CA SER A 147 -25.75 0.25 68.57
C SER A 147 -26.61 0.13 69.83
N ASP A 148 -26.06 0.52 70.99
CA ASP A 148 -26.71 0.44 72.30
C ASP A 148 -28.25 0.67 72.22
N PRO A 149 -29.05 -0.40 72.40
CA PRO A 149 -30.50 -0.33 72.24
C PRO A 149 -31.18 0.51 73.33
N PHE A 150 -30.45 0.87 74.39
CA PHE A 150 -30.97 1.50 75.60
C PHE A 150 -30.59 2.98 75.73
N THR A 151 -29.66 3.50 74.92
CA THR A 151 -29.30 4.93 74.92
C THR A 151 -29.84 5.63 73.67
N GLY A 152 -31.02 6.25 73.77
CA GLY A 152 -31.51 7.09 72.66
C GLY A 152 -33.00 7.47 72.59
N GLY A 153 -33.74 7.55 73.70
CA GLY A 153 -35.09 8.15 73.70
C GLY A 153 -35.08 9.58 74.24
N ASN A 154 -35.21 10.58 73.39
CA ASN A 154 -35.38 11.98 73.81
C ASN A 154 -36.74 12.19 74.52
N GLY A 155 -36.69 12.44 75.82
CA GLY A 155 -37.51 13.43 76.56
C GLY A 155 -39.04 13.29 76.61
N ASP A 156 -39.58 12.74 77.70
CA ASP A 156 -40.35 13.48 78.73
C ASP A 156 -41.10 12.50 79.66
N GLY A 157 -40.71 12.46 80.93
CA GLY A 157 -41.42 11.67 81.94
C GLY A 157 -40.59 11.46 83.21
N ARG A 158 -40.83 12.29 84.22
CA ARG A 158 -40.19 12.22 85.54
C ARG A 158 -40.40 10.84 86.18
N GLY A 159 -39.30 10.17 86.54
CA GLY A 159 -39.25 9.22 87.66
C GLY A 159 -38.79 7.79 87.35
N ALA A 160 -37.51 7.57 87.00
CA ALA A 160 -36.89 6.24 87.12
C ALA A 160 -35.33 6.24 87.10
N THR A 161 -34.66 7.36 87.41
CA THR A 161 -33.19 7.47 87.29
C THR A 161 -32.39 6.68 88.35
N SER A 162 -33.05 5.91 89.22
CA SER A 162 -32.39 5.00 90.18
C SER A 162 -32.46 3.52 89.79
N LEU A 163 -33.20 3.15 88.73
CA LEU A 163 -33.32 1.75 88.28
C LEU A 163 -32.32 1.38 87.16
N ILE A 164 -31.77 2.37 86.45
CA ILE A 164 -30.95 2.14 85.25
C ILE A 164 -29.47 1.91 85.57
N LYS A 165 -28.95 2.45 86.68
CA LYS A 165 -27.50 2.41 86.95
C LYS A 165 -26.98 1.00 87.29
N ASP A 166 -27.79 0.17 87.94
CA ASP A 166 -27.46 -1.24 88.22
C ASP A 166 -27.62 -2.15 86.98
N LEU A 167 -28.31 -1.69 85.92
CA LEU A 167 -28.44 -2.39 84.64
C LEU A 167 -27.19 -2.21 83.75
N VAL A 168 -26.56 -1.03 83.78
CA VAL A 168 -25.44 -0.67 82.87
C VAL A 168 -24.16 -1.49 83.11
N ASP A 169 -23.89 -1.92 84.35
CA ASP A 169 -22.70 -2.75 84.65
C ASP A 169 -22.89 -4.23 84.31
N LYS A 170 -24.15 -4.69 84.12
CA LYS A 170 -24.48 -6.11 83.86
C LYS A 170 -24.97 -6.40 82.44
N ILE A 171 -25.37 -5.37 81.69
CA ILE A 171 -25.83 -5.47 80.30
C ILE A 171 -24.81 -4.79 79.40
N LYS A 172 -24.24 -5.55 78.46
CA LYS A 172 -23.36 -5.00 77.43
C LYS A 172 -24.07 -5.01 76.08
N PRO A 173 -24.08 -3.89 75.33
CA PRO A 173 -24.49 -3.88 73.94
C PRO A 173 -23.63 -4.85 73.13
N GLY A 174 -24.27 -5.58 72.21
CA GLY A 174 -23.61 -6.64 71.46
C GLY A 174 -23.60 -7.98 72.20
N LEU A 175 -22.98 -8.97 71.57
CA LEU A 175 -22.92 -10.34 72.07
C LEU A 175 -21.51 -10.64 72.61
N GLY A 176 -21.46 -11.32 73.75
CA GLY A 176 -20.24 -11.82 74.36
C GLY A 176 -19.71 -13.07 73.67
N ARG A 177 -18.55 -13.56 74.13
CA ARG A 177 -17.97 -14.81 73.63
C ARG A 177 -18.87 -16.00 73.94
N VAL A 178 -19.14 -16.83 72.94
CA VAL A 178 -19.78 -18.13 73.11
C VAL A 178 -18.75 -19.20 73.51
N GLY A 179 -19.15 -20.17 74.34
CA GLY A 179 -18.30 -21.31 74.73
C GLY A 179 -18.06 -22.30 73.58
N LYS A 180 -17.33 -23.41 73.86
CA LYS A 180 -17.09 -24.48 72.87
C LYS A 180 -18.42 -25.02 72.35
N ALA A 181 -18.60 -24.98 71.03
CA ALA A 181 -19.78 -25.51 70.37
C ALA A 181 -19.41 -26.76 69.57
N GLU A 182 -19.82 -27.95 70.02
CA GLU A 182 -19.60 -29.18 69.24
C GLU A 182 -20.60 -29.21 68.07
N ASN A 183 -20.10 -29.39 66.85
CA ASN A 183 -20.91 -29.51 65.61
C ASN A 183 -21.67 -28.25 65.15
N ILE A 184 -21.38 -27.08 65.73
CA ILE A 184 -21.99 -25.79 65.36
C ILE A 184 -20.92 -24.76 64.99
N LEU A 185 -21.25 -23.91 64.02
CA LEU A 185 -20.52 -22.67 63.73
C LEU A 185 -21.40 -21.46 64.05
N PHE A 186 -20.83 -20.50 64.77
CA PHE A 186 -21.39 -19.18 65.00
C PHE A 186 -20.70 -18.15 64.12
N ALA A 187 -21.49 -17.31 63.44
CA ALA A 187 -21.00 -16.12 62.74
C ALA A 187 -21.72 -14.89 63.29
N PHE A 188 -20.93 -13.91 63.75
CA PHE A 188 -21.39 -12.66 64.34
C PHE A 188 -21.02 -11.49 63.42
N SER A 189 -21.91 -10.50 63.28
CA SER A 189 -21.65 -9.34 62.44
C SER A 189 -20.58 -8.37 62.96
N ALA A 190 -20.15 -8.50 64.22
CA ALA A 190 -19.06 -7.73 64.83
C ALA A 190 -18.26 -8.59 65.85
N ALA A 191 -17.09 -8.09 66.27
CA ALA A 191 -16.25 -8.74 67.29
C ALA A 191 -16.93 -8.75 68.68
N PRO A 192 -16.56 -9.68 69.59
CA PRO A 192 -17.18 -9.75 70.91
C PRO A 192 -17.06 -8.43 71.68
N GLY A 193 -18.22 -7.86 72.07
CA GLY A 193 -18.30 -6.56 72.75
C GLY A 193 -18.19 -5.33 71.84
N GLU A 194 -18.10 -5.50 70.52
CA GLU A 194 -18.19 -4.42 69.52
C GLU A 194 -19.58 -4.34 68.90
N THR A 195 -19.88 -3.23 68.22
CA THR A 195 -21.16 -3.00 67.55
C THR A 195 -21.04 -3.01 66.04
N ALA A 196 -22.00 -3.63 65.36
CA ALA A 196 -22.17 -3.65 63.92
C ALA A 196 -22.94 -2.41 63.43
N ALA A 197 -22.58 -1.90 62.24
CA ALA A 197 -23.30 -0.82 61.61
C ALA A 197 -24.59 -1.33 60.93
N ASP A 198 -25.69 -0.58 61.07
CA ASP A 198 -26.94 -0.83 60.32
C ASP A 198 -26.73 -0.65 58.80
N GLY A 199 -25.71 0.12 58.42
CA GLY A 199 -25.43 0.47 57.03
C GLY A 199 -26.16 1.74 56.58
N THR A 200 -25.83 2.22 55.39
CA THR A 200 -26.51 3.36 54.72
C THR A 200 -27.21 2.95 53.43
N GLY A 201 -27.09 1.68 53.05
CA GLY A 201 -27.73 1.08 51.87
C GLY A 201 -29.00 0.31 52.24
N ALA A 202 -29.47 -0.53 51.31
CA ALA A 202 -30.67 -1.33 51.51
C ALA A 202 -30.52 -2.42 52.60
N ASN A 203 -29.32 -2.97 52.80
CA ASN A 203 -29.05 -4.06 53.75
C ASN A 203 -27.88 -3.68 54.67
N SER A 204 -27.72 -4.42 55.77
CA SER A 204 -26.53 -4.30 56.62
C SER A 204 -25.26 -4.70 55.85
N PRO A 205 -24.08 -4.11 56.14
CA PRO A 205 -22.83 -4.48 55.46
C PRO A 205 -22.51 -5.97 55.58
N PHE A 206 -22.83 -6.56 56.74
CA PHE A 206 -22.63 -7.98 57.00
C PHE A 206 -23.56 -8.85 56.15
N THR A 207 -24.85 -8.54 56.10
CA THR A 207 -25.82 -9.28 55.28
C THR A 207 -25.50 -9.15 53.80
N ALA A 208 -25.15 -7.95 53.33
CA ALA A 208 -24.77 -7.69 51.95
C ALA A 208 -23.54 -8.50 51.53
N ALA A 209 -22.50 -8.56 52.37
CA ALA A 209 -21.32 -9.38 52.12
C ALA A 209 -21.64 -10.89 52.22
N LEU A 210 -22.46 -11.29 53.19
CA LEU A 210 -22.84 -12.67 53.41
C LEU A 210 -23.59 -13.25 52.21
N ILE A 211 -24.66 -12.61 51.74
CA ILE A 211 -25.42 -13.12 50.58
C ILE A 211 -24.59 -13.12 49.28
N LYS A 212 -23.58 -12.24 49.18
CA LYS A 212 -22.67 -12.18 48.03
C LYS A 212 -21.76 -13.41 48.00
N TYR A 213 -21.22 -13.84 49.14
CA TYR A 213 -20.22 -14.91 49.19
C TYR A 213 -20.76 -16.28 49.62
N LEU A 214 -21.94 -16.34 50.25
CA LEU A 214 -22.51 -17.59 50.77
C LEU A 214 -22.68 -18.65 49.68
N GLY A 215 -22.93 -18.24 48.43
CA GLY A 215 -23.02 -19.14 47.28
C GLY A 215 -21.74 -19.33 46.48
N THR A 216 -20.57 -18.96 47.01
CA THR A 216 -19.31 -19.08 46.26
C THR A 216 -18.93 -20.55 46.06
N ASP A 217 -18.97 -20.97 44.81
CA ASP A 217 -18.63 -22.32 44.37
C ASP A 217 -17.23 -22.75 44.85
N GLY A 218 -17.15 -23.93 45.49
CA GLY A 218 -15.88 -24.54 45.88
C GLY A 218 -15.21 -23.97 47.14
N LEU A 219 -15.86 -23.05 47.86
CA LEU A 219 -15.37 -22.56 49.15
C LEU A 219 -16.02 -23.27 50.34
N GLU A 220 -15.15 -23.71 51.24
CA GLU A 220 -15.46 -24.06 52.62
C GLU A 220 -16.15 -22.87 53.31
N ILE A 221 -17.17 -23.11 54.14
CA ILE A 221 -17.95 -22.08 54.84
C ILE A 221 -17.09 -21.16 55.70
N ARG A 222 -15.99 -21.67 56.27
CA ARG A 222 -15.01 -20.84 56.99
C ARG A 222 -14.34 -19.85 56.05
N SER A 223 -13.91 -20.30 54.88
CA SER A 223 -13.33 -19.43 53.86
C SER A 223 -14.34 -18.41 53.33
N VAL A 224 -15.60 -18.81 53.15
CA VAL A 224 -16.70 -17.88 52.83
C VAL A 224 -16.83 -16.82 53.91
N LEU A 225 -16.85 -17.20 55.18
CA LEU A 225 -16.99 -16.25 56.28
C LEU A 225 -15.72 -15.39 56.46
N THR A 226 -14.55 -15.89 56.09
CA THR A 226 -13.33 -15.08 55.98
C THR A 226 -13.49 -14.03 54.87
N LEU A 227 -14.05 -14.37 53.70
CA LEU A 227 -14.38 -13.39 52.67
C LEU A 227 -15.36 -12.33 53.16
N VAL A 228 -16.42 -12.75 53.85
CA VAL A 228 -17.40 -11.84 54.47
C VAL A 228 -16.72 -10.92 55.47
N GLN A 229 -15.84 -11.44 56.32
CA GLN A 229 -15.06 -10.63 57.27
C GLN A 229 -14.25 -9.54 56.56
N GLN A 230 -13.48 -9.92 55.55
CA GLN A 230 -12.57 -9.01 54.86
C GLN A 230 -13.32 -8.00 53.98
N GLU A 231 -14.44 -8.38 53.36
CA GLU A 231 -15.28 -7.45 52.61
C GLU A 231 -15.97 -6.43 53.53
N VAL A 232 -16.53 -6.87 54.68
CA VAL A 232 -17.11 -5.95 55.67
C VAL A 232 -16.05 -5.00 56.21
N TYR A 233 -14.84 -5.51 56.43
CA TYR A 233 -13.70 -4.69 56.86
C TYR A 233 -13.33 -3.63 55.82
N ASP A 234 -13.23 -4.00 54.54
CA ASP A 234 -12.94 -3.07 53.44
C ASP A 234 -14.07 -2.03 53.26
N LEU A 235 -15.33 -2.49 53.18
CA LEU A 235 -16.50 -1.61 53.02
C LEU A 235 -16.69 -0.64 54.19
N SER A 236 -16.36 -1.07 55.41
CA SER A 236 -16.43 -0.22 56.60
C SER A 236 -15.21 0.70 56.76
N ARG A 237 -14.23 0.62 55.86
CA ARG A 237 -12.93 1.29 55.95
C ARG A 237 -12.23 0.99 57.29
N GLY A 238 -12.22 -0.27 57.68
CA GLY A 238 -11.56 -0.79 58.87
C GLY A 238 -12.35 -0.65 60.18
N LYS A 239 -13.60 -0.17 60.15
CA LYS A 239 -14.40 0.14 61.36
C LYS A 239 -15.17 -1.05 61.94
N GLN A 240 -15.41 -2.09 61.16
CA GLN A 240 -16.20 -3.26 61.57
C GLN A 240 -15.49 -4.53 61.11
N LEU A 241 -15.28 -5.47 62.03
CA LEU A 241 -14.72 -6.78 61.75
C LEU A 241 -15.65 -7.88 62.30
N PRO A 242 -16.35 -8.64 61.43
CA PRO A 242 -17.17 -9.77 61.85
C PRO A 242 -16.34 -10.84 62.58
N TYR A 243 -16.99 -11.62 63.46
CA TYR A 243 -16.32 -12.66 64.26
C TYR A 243 -16.94 -14.04 63.99
N VAL A 244 -16.12 -15.08 63.96
CA VAL A 244 -16.56 -16.44 63.68
C VAL A 244 -15.96 -17.39 64.70
N GLU A 245 -16.81 -18.22 65.30
CA GLU A 245 -16.42 -19.32 66.18
C GLU A 245 -16.90 -20.63 65.56
N SER A 246 -16.01 -21.58 65.30
CA SER A 246 -16.37 -22.81 64.56
C SER A 246 -15.91 -24.07 65.27
N GLY A 247 -16.85 -24.91 65.67
CA GLY A 247 -16.60 -26.28 66.13
C GLY A 247 -17.12 -27.37 65.19
N LEU A 248 -17.26 -27.07 63.89
CA LEU A 248 -17.64 -28.06 62.88
C LEU A 248 -16.58 -29.17 62.75
N PRO A 249 -16.98 -30.46 62.77
CA PRO A 249 -16.07 -31.61 62.71
C PRO A 249 -15.61 -31.96 61.29
N LYS A 250 -16.26 -31.41 60.25
CA LYS A 250 -15.97 -31.67 58.83
C LYS A 250 -16.09 -30.37 58.03
N LEU A 251 -15.45 -30.37 56.85
CA LEU A 251 -15.59 -29.27 55.89
C LEU A 251 -17.04 -29.17 55.41
N PHE A 252 -17.56 -27.95 55.30
CA PHE A 252 -18.92 -27.69 54.82
C PHE A 252 -18.86 -26.71 53.65
N PHE A 253 -19.50 -27.06 52.53
CA PHE A 253 -19.55 -26.26 51.31
C PHE A 253 -20.99 -25.88 51.03
N ALA A 254 -21.26 -24.59 50.97
CA ALA A 254 -22.60 -24.09 50.68
C ALA A 254 -22.99 -24.28 49.19
N SER A 255 -22.01 -24.32 48.27
CA SER A 255 -22.20 -24.53 46.82
C SER A 255 -21.17 -25.50 46.19
N ALA A 256 -21.46 -26.05 45.00
CA ALA A 256 -20.65 -27.03 44.29
C ALA A 256 -19.31 -26.44 43.78
N ALA A 257 -18.27 -27.28 43.57
CA ALA A 257 -16.92 -26.81 43.26
C ALA A 257 -16.69 -26.45 41.77
N LYS A 258 -16.05 -25.29 41.52
CA LYS A 258 -15.38 -24.94 40.25
C LYS A 258 -13.86 -24.88 40.44
N GLU A 259 -13.12 -25.02 39.33
CA GLU A 259 -11.67 -25.27 39.33
C GLU A 259 -10.78 -24.10 39.79
N GLN A 260 -11.24 -22.84 39.88
CA GLN A 260 -10.44 -21.70 40.38
C GLN A 260 -11.28 -20.52 40.89
N LEU A 261 -10.83 -19.88 41.98
CA LEU A 261 -11.45 -18.70 42.58
C LEU A 261 -11.10 -17.40 41.82
N PRO A 262 -12.04 -16.44 41.69
CA PRO A 262 -11.72 -15.16 41.07
C PRO A 262 -10.71 -14.34 41.89
N GLU A 263 -10.04 -13.38 41.24
CA GLU A 263 -8.90 -12.63 41.79
C GLU A 263 -9.25 -11.84 43.05
N ARG A 264 -10.42 -11.21 43.08
CA ARG A 264 -10.89 -10.45 44.25
C ARG A 264 -11.07 -11.34 45.48
N GLU A 265 -11.66 -12.52 45.33
CA GLU A 265 -11.86 -13.47 46.41
C GLU A 265 -10.53 -14.05 46.90
N ARG A 266 -9.60 -14.33 45.98
CA ARG A 266 -8.23 -14.74 46.36
C ARG A 266 -7.52 -13.64 47.14
N LEU A 267 -7.66 -12.39 46.71
CA LEU A 267 -7.10 -11.23 47.40
C LEU A 267 -7.67 -11.09 48.81
N LEU A 268 -9.00 -11.15 48.95
CA LEU A 268 -9.67 -11.07 50.24
C LEU A 268 -9.25 -12.22 51.17
N LEU A 269 -9.10 -13.44 50.68
CA LEU A 269 -8.58 -14.55 51.50
C LEU A 269 -7.14 -14.28 51.96
N ALA A 270 -6.27 -13.82 51.06
CA ALA A 270 -4.88 -13.53 51.39
C ALA A 270 -4.73 -12.30 52.33
N MET A 271 -5.67 -11.35 52.32
CA MET A 271 -5.72 -10.25 53.29
C MET A 271 -5.87 -10.74 54.73
N ALA A 272 -6.53 -11.89 54.95
CA ALA A 272 -6.70 -12.46 56.28
C ALA A 272 -5.36 -12.92 56.91
N ASP A 273 -4.39 -13.29 56.07
CA ASP A 273 -3.07 -13.78 56.49
C ASP A 273 -2.04 -12.63 56.72
N VAL A 274 -2.44 -11.38 56.48
CA VAL A 274 -1.57 -10.19 56.65
C VAL A 274 -1.43 -9.83 58.14
N THR A 275 -0.20 -9.59 58.60
CA THR A 275 0.07 -9.25 60.01
C THR A 275 -0.52 -7.88 60.41
N PRO A 276 -0.82 -7.66 61.70
CA PRO A 276 -1.34 -6.37 62.19
C PRO A 276 -0.45 -5.18 61.84
N GLU A 277 0.87 -5.34 61.84
CA GLU A 277 1.81 -4.26 61.49
C GLU A 277 1.73 -3.88 60.01
N MET A 278 1.67 -4.88 59.13
CA MET A 278 1.53 -4.66 57.68
C MET A 278 0.16 -4.07 57.35
N ARG A 279 -0.89 -4.50 58.06
CA ARG A 279 -2.25 -3.96 57.95
C ARG A 279 -2.30 -2.47 58.29
N GLY A 280 -1.71 -2.08 59.43
CA GLY A 280 -1.64 -0.67 59.84
C GLY A 280 -0.78 0.20 58.92
N ALA A 281 0.15 -0.37 58.15
CA ALA A 281 0.88 0.36 57.11
C ALA A 281 0.01 0.61 55.87
N VAL A 282 -0.72 -0.40 55.40
CA VAL A 282 -1.64 -0.28 54.26
C VAL A 282 -2.73 0.77 54.53
N GLU A 283 -3.37 0.73 55.71
CA GLU A 283 -4.42 1.68 56.07
C GLU A 283 -3.94 3.12 56.09
N ARG A 284 -2.75 3.35 56.64
CA ARG A 284 -2.16 4.69 56.75
C ARG A 284 -1.84 5.25 55.36
N VAL A 285 -1.19 4.46 54.52
CA VAL A 285 -0.82 4.88 53.16
C VAL A 285 -2.06 5.10 52.29
N ALA A 286 -3.07 4.22 52.39
CA ALA A 286 -4.33 4.39 51.66
C ALA A 286 -5.07 5.67 52.09
N SER A 287 -5.09 5.95 53.40
CA SER A 287 -5.69 7.18 53.94
C SER A 287 -4.93 8.43 53.48
N ASP A 288 -3.60 8.42 53.52
CA ASP A 288 -2.75 9.53 53.06
C ASP A 288 -2.99 9.85 51.58
N ALA A 289 -3.20 8.82 50.76
CA ALA A 289 -3.38 8.93 49.31
C ALA A 289 -4.86 9.05 48.86
N ASP A 290 -5.81 9.09 49.79
CA ASP A 290 -7.26 9.08 49.53
C ASP A 290 -7.68 8.01 48.49
N MET A 291 -7.32 6.76 48.78
CA MET A 291 -7.59 5.62 47.92
C MET A 291 -8.22 4.44 48.69
N PRO A 292 -8.91 3.52 47.98
CA PRO A 292 -9.38 2.28 48.59
C PRO A 292 -8.23 1.44 49.14
N LEU A 293 -8.51 0.56 50.11
CA LEU A 293 -7.50 -0.28 50.74
C LEU A 293 -7.06 -1.44 49.83
N ALA A 294 -8.01 -2.00 49.09
CA ALA A 294 -7.82 -3.20 48.28
C ALA A 294 -6.65 -3.15 47.27
N PRO A 295 -6.41 -2.07 46.52
CA PRO A 295 -5.28 -1.99 45.60
C PRO A 295 -3.92 -2.11 46.33
N LEU A 296 -3.79 -1.55 47.54
CA LEU A 296 -2.56 -1.66 48.32
C LEU A 296 -2.37 -3.06 48.92
N TYR A 297 -3.45 -3.71 49.36
CA TYR A 297 -3.37 -5.13 49.73
C TYR A 297 -3.02 -6.01 48.53
N GLY A 298 -3.58 -5.74 47.35
CA GLY A 298 -3.23 -6.43 46.12
C GLY A 298 -1.75 -6.28 45.78
N ALA A 299 -1.22 -5.06 45.87
CA ALA A 299 0.20 -4.80 45.69
C ALA A 299 1.05 -5.52 46.74
N LEU A 300 0.67 -5.47 48.03
CA LEU A 300 1.37 -6.13 49.13
C LEU A 300 1.45 -7.65 48.94
N ILE A 301 0.35 -8.28 48.54
CA ILE A 301 0.24 -9.75 48.42
C ILE A 301 0.85 -10.27 47.11
N SER A 302 0.73 -9.50 46.02
CA SER A 302 1.28 -9.89 44.71
C SER A 302 2.80 -9.67 44.60
N SER A 303 3.36 -8.81 45.44
CA SER A 303 4.79 -8.56 45.51
C SER A 303 5.44 -9.46 46.57
N ASP A 304 6.68 -9.87 46.35
CA ASP A 304 7.48 -10.55 47.38
C ASP A 304 7.93 -9.54 48.46
N THR A 305 6.97 -8.90 49.13
CA THR A 305 7.21 -7.89 50.17
C THR A 305 7.00 -8.47 51.56
N SER A 306 6.71 -9.77 51.65
CA SER A 306 6.55 -10.54 52.88
C SER A 306 7.77 -10.47 53.82
N HIS A 307 8.95 -10.19 53.28
CA HIS A 307 10.21 -10.05 54.03
C HIS A 307 10.55 -8.60 54.43
N LEU A 308 9.80 -7.61 53.95
CA LEU A 308 10.04 -6.20 54.22
C LEU A 308 9.34 -5.76 55.52
N SER A 309 9.98 -4.89 56.30
CA SER A 309 9.39 -4.30 57.51
C SER A 309 9.80 -2.84 57.69
N GLY A 310 9.03 -2.09 58.47
CA GLY A 310 9.31 -0.69 58.79
C GLY A 310 9.29 0.24 57.57
N GLU A 311 10.31 1.07 57.44
CA GLU A 311 10.38 2.16 56.45
C GLU A 311 10.43 1.66 54.99
N SER A 312 11.07 0.51 54.73
CA SER A 312 11.15 -0.09 53.39
C SER A 312 9.80 -0.59 52.87
N LEU A 313 8.95 -1.11 53.76
CA LEU A 313 7.59 -1.52 53.43
C LEU A 313 6.71 -0.31 53.14
N ASP A 314 6.81 0.74 53.96
CA ASP A 314 6.07 1.99 53.77
C ASP A 314 6.42 2.65 52.43
N ALA A 315 7.70 2.71 52.08
CA ALA A 315 8.17 3.24 50.79
C ALA A 315 7.58 2.46 49.60
N LYS A 316 7.53 1.12 49.67
CA LYS A 316 6.96 0.29 48.61
C LYS A 316 5.44 0.45 48.49
N LEU A 317 4.74 0.55 49.61
CA LEU A 317 3.30 0.80 49.62
C LEU A 317 2.98 2.20 49.07
N ARG A 318 3.78 3.23 49.39
CA ARG A 318 3.64 4.57 48.81
C ARG A 318 3.92 4.59 47.31
N GLU A 319 4.94 3.88 46.86
CA GLU A 319 5.21 3.71 45.42
C GLU A 319 4.00 3.08 44.70
N ALA A 320 3.40 2.03 45.27
CA ALA A 320 2.20 1.40 44.74
C ALA A 320 0.97 2.34 44.77
N ALA A 321 0.82 3.13 45.84
CA ALA A 321 -0.24 4.13 45.96
C ALA A 321 -0.13 5.20 44.88
N ASP A 322 1.07 5.78 44.70
CA ASP A 322 1.35 6.79 43.69
C ASP A 322 1.09 6.26 42.28
N ALA A 323 1.51 5.02 42.00
CA ALA A 323 1.26 4.37 40.73
C ALA A 323 -0.23 4.16 40.46
N PHE A 324 -0.99 3.69 41.46
CA PHE A 324 -2.44 3.51 41.34
C PHE A 324 -3.16 4.85 41.12
N VAL A 325 -2.85 5.87 41.93
CA VAL A 325 -3.45 7.21 41.82
C VAL A 325 -3.16 7.80 40.44
N LYS A 326 -1.94 7.63 39.94
CA LYS A 326 -1.55 8.07 38.59
C LYS A 326 -2.36 7.35 37.51
N VAL A 327 -2.42 6.02 37.51
CA VAL A 327 -3.18 5.24 36.51
C VAL A 327 -4.66 5.62 36.54
N ARG A 328 -5.27 5.71 37.73
CA ARG A 328 -6.65 6.15 37.90
C ARG A 328 -6.88 7.57 37.37
N GLY A 329 -5.94 8.49 37.61
CA GLY A 329 -5.98 9.85 37.08
C GLY A 329 -5.88 9.90 35.56
N GLU A 330 -4.97 9.12 34.98
CA GLU A 330 -4.80 9.00 33.53
C GLU A 330 -6.05 8.37 32.88
N MET A 331 -6.64 7.32 33.46
CA MET A 331 -7.86 6.71 32.94
C MET A 331 -9.05 7.66 32.89
N LYS A 332 -9.15 8.63 33.80
CA LYS A 332 -10.18 9.68 33.79
C LYS A 332 -9.97 10.74 32.70
N THR A 333 -8.73 10.94 32.26
CA THR A 333 -8.37 11.96 31.26
C THR A 333 -8.27 11.38 29.86
N LEU A 334 -7.92 10.10 29.73
CA LEU A 334 -7.78 9.40 28.46
C LEU A 334 -9.14 8.90 27.94
N ALA A 335 -9.84 9.77 27.21
CA ALA A 335 -11.05 9.41 26.47
C ALA A 335 -10.74 8.45 25.31
N ALA A 336 -11.75 7.66 24.93
CA ALA A 336 -11.76 6.90 23.69
C ALA A 336 -13.02 7.27 22.91
N ASP A 337 -12.90 7.40 21.58
CA ASP A 337 -14.05 7.71 20.73
C ASP A 337 -14.98 6.50 20.54
N ASP A 338 -14.42 5.29 20.64
CA ASP A 338 -15.18 4.04 20.54
C ASP A 338 -15.92 3.75 21.86
N PRO A 339 -17.26 3.60 21.83
CA PRO A 339 -18.06 3.33 23.04
C PRO A 339 -17.70 1.99 23.71
N GLN A 340 -17.28 0.98 22.96
CA GLN A 340 -16.87 -0.31 23.51
C GLN A 340 -15.54 -0.19 24.25
N VAL A 341 -14.57 0.53 23.69
CA VAL A 341 -13.29 0.81 24.36
C VAL A 341 -13.51 1.62 25.63
N THR A 342 -14.42 2.60 25.59
CA THR A 342 -14.82 3.39 26.76
C THR A 342 -15.39 2.51 27.86
N GLU A 343 -16.33 1.62 27.52
CA GLU A 343 -16.94 0.71 28.48
C GLU A 343 -15.94 -0.30 29.05
N LEU A 344 -15.04 -0.85 28.22
CA LEU A 344 -13.98 -1.75 28.69
C LEU A 344 -13.01 -1.02 29.64
N ARG A 345 -12.61 0.22 29.34
CA ARG A 345 -11.76 1.01 30.24
C ARG A 345 -12.47 1.29 31.58
N ARG A 346 -13.79 1.58 31.55
CA ARG A 346 -14.61 1.75 32.76
C ARG A 346 -14.64 0.47 33.60
N GLN A 347 -14.85 -0.69 32.99
CA GLN A 347 -14.82 -1.99 33.68
C GLN A 347 -13.42 -2.30 34.26
N ALA A 348 -12.35 -1.95 33.55
CA ALA A 348 -11.00 -2.08 34.07
C ALA A 348 -10.76 -1.16 35.28
N GLU A 349 -11.29 0.07 35.28
CA GLU A 349 -11.23 0.99 36.42
C GLU A 349 -11.92 0.40 37.66
N GLU A 350 -13.09 -0.23 37.47
CA GLU A 350 -13.80 -0.94 38.54
C GLU A 350 -12.97 -2.09 39.12
N GLN A 351 -12.34 -2.91 38.27
CA GLN A 351 -11.47 -4.00 38.72
C GLN A 351 -10.23 -3.49 39.48
N LEU A 352 -9.62 -2.40 38.99
CA LEU A 352 -8.51 -1.75 39.68
C LEU A 352 -8.93 -1.24 41.06
N ALA A 353 -10.10 -0.62 41.19
CA ALA A 353 -10.62 -0.15 42.48
C ALA A 353 -10.83 -1.30 43.49
N LEU A 354 -11.15 -2.50 43.00
CA LEU A 354 -11.30 -3.73 43.79
C LEU A 354 -9.96 -4.44 44.08
N GLY A 355 -8.83 -3.93 43.58
CA GLY A 355 -7.51 -4.55 43.73
C GLY A 355 -7.26 -5.76 42.82
N ALA A 356 -8.11 -5.98 41.81
CA ALA A 356 -7.97 -7.06 40.82
C ALA A 356 -7.18 -6.58 39.59
N PHE A 357 -5.85 -6.53 39.74
CA PHE A 357 -4.94 -5.95 38.76
C PHE A 357 -4.78 -6.80 37.50
N ASP A 358 -4.73 -8.14 37.62
CA ASP A 358 -4.61 -9.01 36.46
C ASP A 358 -5.89 -8.99 35.62
N GLY A 359 -7.05 -9.01 36.29
CA GLY A 359 -8.36 -8.82 35.67
C GLY A 359 -8.46 -7.51 34.89
N ALA A 360 -8.04 -6.39 35.50
CA ALA A 360 -8.00 -5.10 34.83
C ALA A 360 -7.08 -5.07 33.60
N ARG A 361 -5.88 -5.66 33.69
CA ARG A 361 -4.93 -5.74 32.56
C ARG A 361 -5.49 -6.53 31.39
N VAL A 362 -6.18 -7.63 31.65
CA VAL A 362 -6.85 -8.43 30.61
C VAL A 362 -7.93 -7.61 29.90
N ILE A 363 -8.72 -6.83 30.64
CA ILE A 363 -9.76 -5.97 30.06
C ILE A 363 -9.13 -4.85 29.22
N LEU A 364 -8.06 -4.20 29.70
CA LEU A 364 -7.34 -3.18 28.96
C LEU A 364 -6.69 -3.72 27.67
N ALA A 365 -6.18 -4.96 27.71
CA ALA A 365 -5.68 -5.63 26.51
C ALA A 365 -6.80 -5.84 25.47
N LYS A 366 -7.99 -6.28 25.91
CA LYS A 366 -9.16 -6.37 25.02
C LYS A 366 -9.54 -5.02 24.41
N ALA A 367 -9.49 -3.95 25.20
CA ALA A 367 -9.76 -2.60 24.71
C ALA A 367 -8.75 -2.17 23.61
N ALA A 368 -7.46 -2.44 23.83
CA ALA A 368 -6.41 -2.20 22.83
C ALA A 368 -6.57 -3.07 21.57
N ASP A 369 -7.04 -4.31 21.72
CA ASP A 369 -7.33 -5.20 20.59
C ASP A 369 -8.48 -4.68 19.73
N VAL A 370 -9.54 -4.13 20.33
CA VAL A 370 -10.65 -3.47 19.60
C VAL A 370 -10.11 -2.33 18.72
N ASP A 371 -9.31 -1.43 19.32
CA ASP A 371 -8.68 -0.33 18.58
C ASP A 371 -7.75 -0.84 17.45
N ASN A 372 -6.99 -1.91 17.71
CA ASN A 372 -6.13 -2.51 16.70
C ASN A 372 -6.92 -3.11 15.54
N VAL A 373 -8.00 -3.85 15.80
CA VAL A 373 -8.87 -4.41 14.75
C VAL A 373 -9.47 -3.29 13.91
N SER A 374 -10.02 -2.25 14.55
CA SER A 374 -10.57 -1.08 13.86
C SER A 374 -9.53 -0.36 13.01
N ARG A 375 -8.33 -0.14 13.54
CA ARG A 375 -7.21 0.47 12.80
C ARG A 375 -6.79 -0.36 11.59
N GLN A 376 -6.67 -1.68 11.72
CA GLN A 376 -6.32 -2.56 10.61
C GLN A 376 -7.43 -2.58 9.55
N ALA A 377 -8.69 -2.59 9.96
CA ALA A 377 -9.83 -2.49 9.04
C ALA A 377 -9.84 -1.16 8.28
N LEU A 378 -9.58 -0.04 8.95
CA LEU A 378 -9.44 1.28 8.32
C LEU A 378 -8.27 1.32 7.34
N LYS A 379 -7.11 0.77 7.69
CA LYS A 379 -5.95 0.69 6.79
C LYS A 379 -6.27 -0.16 5.55
N ALA A 380 -6.90 -1.31 5.72
CA ALA A 380 -7.31 -2.16 4.60
C ALA A 380 -8.36 -1.46 3.71
N ASN A 381 -9.31 -0.73 4.31
CA ASN A 381 -10.30 0.04 3.57
C ASN A 381 -9.65 1.20 2.80
N PHE A 382 -8.73 1.95 3.43
CA PHE A 382 -7.95 3.00 2.79
C PHE A 382 -7.24 2.46 1.55
N VAL A 383 -6.42 1.41 1.69
CA VAL A 383 -5.71 0.79 0.55
C VAL A 383 -6.69 0.35 -0.54
N SER A 384 -7.79 -0.33 -0.17
CA SER A 384 -8.80 -0.77 -1.13
C SER A 384 -9.44 0.40 -1.90
N ARG A 385 -9.75 1.51 -1.22
CA ARG A 385 -10.32 2.70 -1.83
C ARG A 385 -9.32 3.43 -2.72
N THR A 386 -8.07 3.58 -2.29
CA THR A 386 -6.98 4.15 -3.09
C THR A 386 -6.78 3.36 -4.39
N LEU A 387 -6.73 2.03 -4.32
CA LEU A 387 -6.57 1.18 -5.50
C LEU A 387 -7.82 1.17 -6.40
N SER A 388 -9.02 1.29 -5.81
CA SER A 388 -10.26 1.47 -6.57
C SER A 388 -10.29 2.82 -7.31
N GLU A 389 -9.78 3.89 -6.70
CA GLU A 389 -9.62 5.18 -7.37
C GLU A 389 -8.61 5.07 -8.50
N ALA A 390 -7.45 4.44 -8.26
CA ALA A 390 -6.43 4.20 -9.28
C ALA A 390 -7.01 3.45 -10.50
N ALA A 391 -7.82 2.42 -10.28
CA ALA A 391 -8.52 1.73 -11.36
C ALA A 391 -9.48 2.65 -12.14
N THR A 392 -10.19 3.52 -11.45
CA THR A 392 -11.12 4.48 -12.07
C THR A 392 -10.36 5.54 -12.88
N ARG A 393 -9.25 6.05 -12.35
CA ARG A 393 -8.35 6.99 -13.04
C ARG A 393 -7.71 6.38 -14.28
N PHE A 394 -7.31 5.10 -14.22
CA PHE A 394 -6.80 4.37 -15.37
C PHE A 394 -7.83 4.34 -16.53
N LEU A 395 -9.09 4.07 -16.22
CA LEU A 395 -10.18 4.09 -17.22
C LEU A 395 -10.44 5.51 -17.75
N SER A 396 -10.40 6.52 -16.87
CA SER A 396 -10.53 7.94 -17.25
C SER A 396 -9.43 8.37 -18.22
N GLY A 397 -8.17 8.01 -17.93
CA GLY A 397 -7.04 8.27 -18.83
C GLY A 397 -7.19 7.59 -20.19
N GLY A 398 -7.69 6.35 -20.21
CA GLY A 398 -8.01 5.65 -21.46
C GLY A 398 -9.11 6.33 -22.29
N ALA A 399 -10.16 6.83 -21.63
CA ALA A 399 -11.23 7.58 -22.30
C ALA A 399 -10.72 8.93 -22.85
N ALA A 400 -9.90 9.66 -22.09
CA ALA A 400 -9.26 10.88 -22.56
C ALA A 400 -8.39 10.60 -23.81
N ARG A 401 -7.54 9.55 -23.77
CA ARG A 401 -6.72 9.11 -24.91
C ARG A 401 -7.56 8.78 -26.14
N ALA A 402 -8.70 8.12 -25.98
CA ALA A 402 -9.60 7.79 -27.10
C ALA A 402 -10.18 9.04 -27.80
N THR A 403 -10.25 10.16 -27.10
CA THR A 403 -10.63 11.48 -27.65
C THR A 403 -9.45 12.35 -28.06
N LEU A 404 -8.24 11.78 -28.06
CA LEU A 404 -6.97 12.45 -28.35
C LEU A 404 -6.59 13.59 -27.37
N ASP A 405 -7.24 13.65 -26.19
CA ASP A 405 -6.85 14.55 -25.11
C ASP A 405 -5.68 13.94 -24.32
N TYR A 406 -4.49 14.04 -24.90
CA TYR A 406 -3.28 13.46 -24.32
C TYR A 406 -2.86 14.12 -23.01
N ALA A 407 -3.14 15.41 -22.82
CA ALA A 407 -2.77 16.12 -21.60
C ALA A 407 -3.55 15.59 -20.38
N THR A 408 -4.86 15.41 -20.53
CA THR A 408 -5.70 14.81 -19.48
C THR A 408 -5.35 13.34 -19.27
N ALA A 409 -5.10 12.58 -20.34
CA ALA A 409 -4.70 11.17 -20.25
C ALA A 409 -3.40 10.99 -19.44
N ILE A 410 -2.38 11.79 -19.74
CA ILE A 410 -1.10 11.78 -19.01
C ILE A 410 -1.34 12.06 -17.53
N LYS A 411 -2.10 13.14 -17.21
CA LYS A 411 -2.38 13.51 -15.81
C LYS A 411 -3.09 12.40 -15.05
N ASP A 412 -4.10 11.77 -15.65
CA ASP A 412 -4.83 10.67 -15.00
C ASP A 412 -3.91 9.47 -14.75
N TYR A 413 -3.09 9.06 -15.72
CA TYR A 413 -2.15 7.95 -15.53
C TYR A 413 -1.01 8.26 -14.53
N GLU A 414 -0.53 9.50 -14.46
CA GLU A 414 0.41 9.91 -13.41
C GLU A 414 -0.22 9.81 -12.02
N THR A 415 -1.50 10.22 -11.92
CA THR A 415 -2.28 10.08 -10.68
C THR A 415 -2.44 8.62 -10.28
N VAL A 416 -2.65 7.70 -11.25
CA VAL A 416 -2.66 6.25 -10.99
C VAL A 416 -1.37 5.81 -10.31
N LEU A 417 -0.20 6.19 -10.83
CA LEU A 417 1.09 5.81 -10.26
C LEU A 417 1.32 6.41 -8.86
N ALA A 418 0.87 7.65 -8.63
CA ALA A 418 0.91 8.28 -7.32
C ALA A 418 0.05 7.50 -6.29
N LEU A 419 -1.18 7.11 -6.68
CA LEU A 419 -2.08 6.32 -5.83
C LEU A 419 -1.51 4.93 -5.51
N TYR A 420 -0.83 4.28 -6.46
CA TYR A 420 -0.08 3.05 -6.18
C TYR A 420 1.04 3.26 -5.15
N GLY A 421 1.71 4.43 -5.17
CA GLY A 421 2.68 4.82 -4.14
C GLY A 421 2.04 5.04 -2.76
N GLU A 422 0.90 5.72 -2.72
CA GLU A 422 0.13 6.01 -1.48
C GLU A 422 -0.45 4.75 -0.83
N ALA A 423 -0.88 3.77 -1.63
CA ALA A 423 -1.37 2.48 -1.13
C ALA A 423 -0.29 1.68 -0.36
N GLY A 424 0.99 2.07 -0.50
CA GLY A 424 2.14 1.42 0.12
C GLY A 424 2.55 0.15 -0.62
N GLN A 425 3.85 -0.07 -0.77
CA GLN A 425 4.44 -1.24 -1.47
C GLN A 425 4.26 -2.58 -0.71
N THR A 426 3.26 -2.72 0.16
CA THR A 426 2.88 -4.02 0.70
C THR A 426 2.29 -4.86 -0.42
N SER A 427 3.08 -5.84 -0.89
CA SER A 427 2.78 -6.85 -1.93
C SER A 427 1.49 -6.59 -2.72
N LEU A 428 1.60 -5.80 -3.80
CA LEU A 428 0.54 -5.69 -4.80
C LEU A 428 0.15 -7.10 -5.25
N SER A 429 -1.14 -7.34 -5.47
CA SER A 429 -1.56 -8.55 -6.18
C SER A 429 -0.97 -8.56 -7.59
N LEU A 430 -0.89 -9.75 -8.21
CA LEU A 430 -0.40 -9.88 -9.58
C LEU A 430 -1.19 -8.97 -10.56
N GLU A 431 -2.51 -8.89 -10.40
CA GLU A 431 -3.38 -8.01 -11.21
C GLU A 431 -3.05 -6.52 -10.99
N GLN A 432 -2.75 -6.13 -9.76
CA GLN A 432 -2.40 -4.75 -9.42
C GLN A 432 -1.03 -4.36 -9.98
N ALA A 433 -0.04 -5.27 -9.90
CA ALA A 433 1.27 -5.10 -10.51
C ALA A 433 1.17 -5.03 -12.04
N ASP A 434 0.35 -5.89 -12.66
CA ASP A 434 0.06 -5.87 -14.10
C ASP A 434 -0.52 -4.52 -14.55
N ARG A 435 -1.54 -4.03 -13.83
CA ARG A 435 -2.15 -2.71 -14.12
C ARG A 435 -1.17 -1.56 -13.92
N GLN A 436 -0.27 -1.64 -12.93
CA GLN A 436 0.79 -0.65 -12.75
C GLN A 436 1.76 -0.65 -13.96
N SER A 437 2.21 -1.81 -14.41
CA SER A 437 3.05 -1.94 -15.62
C SER A 437 2.35 -1.39 -16.86
N ARG A 438 1.08 -1.72 -17.08
CA ARG A 438 0.28 -1.16 -18.18
C ARG A 438 0.15 0.37 -18.10
N THR A 439 0.02 0.92 -16.89
CA THR A 439 -0.01 2.38 -16.69
C THR A 439 1.31 3.03 -17.11
N LEU A 440 2.45 2.42 -16.76
CA LEU A 440 3.77 2.90 -17.17
C LEU A 440 3.98 2.82 -18.68
N GLU A 441 3.51 1.73 -19.30
CA GLU A 441 3.53 1.56 -20.75
C GLU A 441 2.71 2.63 -21.48
N GLU A 442 1.49 2.89 -21.01
CA GLU A 442 0.60 3.94 -21.53
C GLU A 442 1.23 5.33 -21.42
N LEU A 443 1.81 5.67 -20.27
CA LEU A 443 2.54 6.92 -20.08
C LEU A 443 3.75 7.03 -21.02
N GLY A 444 4.53 5.96 -21.17
CA GLY A 444 5.66 5.94 -22.08
C GLY A 444 5.24 6.24 -23.53
N ILE A 445 4.14 5.62 -23.99
CA ILE A 445 3.59 5.85 -25.33
C ILE A 445 3.07 7.28 -25.49
N LEU A 446 2.30 7.79 -24.52
CA LEU A 446 1.76 9.14 -24.57
C LEU A 446 2.87 10.20 -24.55
N TYR A 447 3.87 10.05 -23.68
CA TYR A 447 5.01 10.95 -23.63
C TYR A 447 5.81 10.96 -24.93
N THR A 448 5.97 9.79 -25.56
CA THR A 448 6.59 9.69 -26.90
C THR A 448 5.77 10.44 -27.94
N THR A 449 4.44 10.31 -27.89
CA THR A 449 3.51 10.94 -28.84
C THR A 449 3.56 12.46 -28.76
N VAL A 450 3.69 13.04 -27.56
CA VAL A 450 3.82 14.49 -27.37
C VAL A 450 5.27 15.00 -27.49
N GLY A 451 6.22 14.14 -27.88
CA GLY A 451 7.63 14.50 -28.09
C GLY A 451 8.47 14.67 -26.82
N ASN A 452 7.95 14.28 -25.64
CA ASN A 452 8.70 14.35 -24.38
C ASN A 452 9.47 13.05 -24.15
N THR A 453 10.60 12.90 -24.85
CA THR A 453 11.43 11.68 -24.82
C THR A 453 12.04 11.41 -23.44
N ASP A 454 12.31 12.42 -22.63
CA ASP A 454 12.84 12.24 -21.27
C ASP A 454 11.82 11.61 -20.32
N ALA A 455 10.58 12.11 -20.34
CA ALA A 455 9.51 11.53 -19.54
C ALA A 455 9.14 10.12 -20.02
N ALA A 456 9.11 9.91 -21.34
CA ALA A 456 8.92 8.58 -21.93
C ALA A 456 10.02 7.60 -21.48
N GLY A 457 11.28 8.06 -21.47
CA GLY A 457 12.42 7.28 -21.03
C GLY A 457 12.31 6.86 -19.57
N ARG A 458 11.88 7.76 -18.67
CA ARG A 458 11.63 7.42 -17.25
C ARG A 458 10.50 6.39 -17.09
N ALA A 459 9.40 6.55 -17.83
CA ALA A 459 8.26 5.64 -17.77
C ALA A 459 8.64 4.23 -18.23
N PHE A 460 9.33 4.09 -19.37
CA PHE A 460 9.77 2.78 -19.86
C PHE A 460 10.90 2.17 -19.02
N ALA A 461 11.80 2.96 -18.44
CA ALA A 461 12.78 2.44 -17.49
C ALA A 461 12.12 1.86 -16.23
N ALA A 462 11.10 2.53 -15.69
CA ALA A 462 10.32 2.03 -14.57
C ALA A 462 9.48 0.79 -14.95
N LEU A 463 8.95 0.73 -16.19
CA LEU A 463 8.28 -0.46 -16.72
C LEU A 463 9.21 -1.67 -16.74
N VAL A 464 10.42 -1.50 -17.29
CA VAL A 464 11.45 -2.55 -17.34
C VAL A 464 11.79 -3.02 -15.92
N ALA A 465 12.04 -2.10 -14.98
CA ALA A 465 12.34 -2.46 -13.60
C ALA A 465 11.21 -3.28 -12.92
N ASN A 466 9.95 -2.89 -13.14
CA ASN A 466 8.80 -3.63 -12.64
C ASN A 466 8.70 -5.04 -13.25
N LEU A 467 8.87 -5.15 -14.56
CA LEU A 467 8.83 -6.43 -15.27
C LEU A 467 10.02 -7.34 -14.91
N GLU A 468 11.21 -6.79 -14.65
CA GLU A 468 12.36 -7.54 -14.14
C GLU A 468 12.08 -8.14 -12.76
N GLN A 469 11.52 -7.36 -11.84
CA GLN A 469 11.15 -7.85 -10.53
C GLN A 469 10.10 -8.97 -10.65
N ARG A 470 9.11 -8.78 -11.52
CA ARG A 470 8.04 -9.75 -11.79
C ARG A 470 8.59 -11.04 -12.40
N ALA A 471 9.48 -10.96 -13.38
CA ALA A 471 10.13 -12.10 -14.03
C ALA A 471 11.02 -12.94 -13.09
N ARG A 472 11.44 -12.39 -11.94
CA ARG A 472 12.15 -13.15 -10.89
C ARG A 472 11.20 -13.90 -9.96
N GLN A 473 9.95 -13.46 -9.86
CA GLN A 473 8.95 -14.01 -8.96
C GLN A 473 8.03 -15.02 -9.66
N GLU A 474 7.76 -14.80 -10.95
CA GLU A 474 6.88 -15.62 -11.77
C GLU A 474 7.67 -16.51 -12.72
N THR A 475 7.15 -17.71 -12.96
CA THR A 475 7.71 -18.69 -13.90
C THR A 475 7.05 -18.66 -15.27
N ASP A 476 5.99 -17.87 -15.47
CA ASP A 476 5.30 -17.76 -16.75
C ASP A 476 6.25 -17.14 -17.80
N PRO A 477 6.58 -17.86 -18.89
CA PRO A 477 7.42 -17.35 -19.96
C PRO A 477 6.89 -16.06 -20.61
N SER A 478 5.58 -15.81 -20.55
CA SER A 478 4.98 -14.58 -21.09
C SER A 478 5.51 -13.32 -20.41
N VAL A 479 5.83 -13.37 -19.11
CA VAL A 479 6.39 -12.24 -18.35
C VAL A 479 7.79 -11.88 -18.86
N LYS A 480 8.61 -12.89 -19.23
CA LYS A 480 9.91 -12.64 -19.85
C LYS A 480 9.78 -12.02 -21.24
N ARG A 481 8.76 -12.43 -22.00
CA ARG A 481 8.45 -11.82 -23.30
C ARG A 481 8.04 -10.35 -23.10
N ASP A 482 7.16 -10.06 -22.15
CA ASP A 482 6.74 -8.68 -21.85
C ASP A 482 7.93 -7.81 -21.42
N LEU A 483 8.84 -8.36 -20.61
CA LEU A 483 10.11 -7.70 -20.26
C LEU A 483 10.95 -7.38 -21.51
N ALA A 484 11.11 -8.34 -22.43
CA ALA A 484 11.82 -8.10 -23.68
C ALA A 484 11.17 -7.00 -24.53
N ILE A 485 9.83 -6.97 -24.63
CA ILE A 485 9.10 -5.89 -25.29
C ILE A 485 9.29 -4.55 -24.57
N GLY A 486 9.33 -4.54 -23.24
CA GLY A 486 9.66 -3.37 -22.43
C GLY A 486 11.04 -2.81 -22.79
N HIS A 487 12.06 -3.67 -22.92
CA HIS A 487 13.39 -3.28 -23.37
C HIS A 487 13.39 -2.72 -24.79
N ILE A 488 12.65 -3.31 -25.74
CA ILE A 488 12.51 -2.78 -27.11
C ILE A 488 11.93 -1.36 -27.08
N LYS A 489 10.88 -1.13 -26.28
CA LYS A 489 10.26 0.20 -26.15
C LYS A 489 11.22 1.22 -25.53
N PHE A 490 11.93 0.83 -24.47
CA PHE A 490 12.93 1.69 -23.85
C PHE A 490 14.10 2.01 -24.80
N ALA A 491 14.56 1.02 -25.57
CA ALA A 491 15.58 1.18 -26.59
C ALA A 491 15.17 2.16 -27.69
N ASN A 492 13.92 2.10 -28.19
CA ASN A 492 13.42 3.07 -29.18
C ASN A 492 13.52 4.51 -28.66
N ILE A 493 13.25 4.75 -27.37
CA ILE A 493 13.41 6.08 -26.77
C ILE A 493 14.87 6.47 -26.63
N LYS A 494 15.76 5.54 -26.26
CA LYS A 494 17.20 5.81 -26.22
C LYS A 494 17.75 6.18 -27.59
N MET A 495 17.29 5.49 -28.64
CA MET A 495 17.60 5.84 -30.03
C MET A 495 17.12 7.24 -30.38
N ALA A 496 15.88 7.60 -30.02
CA ALA A 496 15.33 8.95 -30.25
C ALA A 496 16.06 10.04 -29.44
N GLN A 497 16.66 9.70 -28.30
CA GLN A 497 17.52 10.59 -27.50
C GLN A 497 18.96 10.69 -28.06
N GLY A 498 19.31 9.92 -29.10
CA GLY A 498 20.67 9.84 -29.66
C GLY A 498 21.64 8.96 -28.86
N ASP A 499 21.17 8.28 -27.81
CA ASP A 499 21.96 7.35 -26.99
C ASP A 499 21.99 5.96 -27.66
N LEU A 500 22.73 5.88 -28.77
CA LEU A 500 22.89 4.65 -29.56
C LEU A 500 23.48 3.49 -28.74
N PRO A 501 24.49 3.68 -27.85
CA PRO A 501 25.00 2.59 -27.01
C PRO A 501 23.94 2.00 -26.07
N ALA A 502 23.19 2.84 -25.34
CA ALA A 502 22.14 2.32 -24.47
C ALA A 502 20.97 1.71 -25.25
N SER A 503 20.65 2.25 -26.43
CA SER A 503 19.66 1.66 -27.34
C SER A 503 20.08 0.26 -27.77
N LEU A 504 21.33 0.09 -28.22
CA LEU A 504 21.86 -1.20 -28.66
C LEU A 504 21.80 -2.21 -27.51
N GLN A 505 22.31 -1.86 -26.34
CA GLN A 505 22.30 -2.73 -25.16
C GLN A 505 20.89 -3.26 -24.81
N ASN A 506 19.87 -2.40 -24.88
CA ASN A 506 18.51 -2.80 -24.58
C ASN A 506 17.90 -3.69 -25.68
N TYR A 507 18.16 -3.42 -26.97
CA TYR A 507 17.71 -4.33 -28.02
C TYR A 507 18.41 -5.69 -27.94
N GLU A 508 19.69 -5.74 -27.59
CA GLU A 508 20.42 -6.99 -27.38
C GLU A 508 19.87 -7.79 -26.19
N ALA A 509 19.56 -7.12 -25.08
CA ALA A 509 18.90 -7.76 -23.94
C ALA A 509 17.54 -8.37 -24.34
N ALA A 510 16.74 -7.64 -25.12
CA ALA A 510 15.47 -8.16 -25.65
C ALA A 510 15.67 -9.35 -26.59
N ARG A 511 16.62 -9.26 -27.54
CA ARG A 511 16.99 -10.36 -28.45
C ARG A 511 17.37 -11.61 -27.65
N ASP A 512 18.24 -11.48 -26.65
CA ASP A 512 18.73 -12.64 -25.89
C ASP A 512 17.61 -13.33 -25.10
N MET A 513 16.69 -12.56 -24.51
CA MET A 513 15.51 -13.10 -23.85
C MET A 513 14.59 -13.81 -24.83
N LEU A 514 14.30 -13.21 -25.99
CA LEU A 514 13.43 -13.77 -27.02
C LEU A 514 14.07 -15.01 -27.68
N GLN A 515 15.38 -15.02 -27.87
CA GLN A 515 16.13 -16.17 -28.38
C GLN A 515 16.02 -17.36 -27.41
N GLY A 516 16.13 -17.13 -26.10
CA GLY A 516 15.89 -18.17 -25.10
C GLY A 516 14.46 -18.71 -25.17
N LEU A 517 13.47 -17.81 -25.17
CA LEU A 517 12.04 -18.18 -25.20
C LEU A 517 11.64 -18.97 -26.45
N THR A 518 12.16 -18.60 -27.62
CA THR A 518 11.88 -19.27 -28.90
C THR A 518 12.66 -20.57 -29.07
N THR A 519 13.78 -20.75 -28.35
CA THR A 519 14.45 -22.05 -28.26
C THR A 519 13.63 -23.03 -27.43
N ASP A 520 13.05 -22.56 -26.32
CA ASP A 520 12.21 -23.37 -25.43
C ASP A 520 10.83 -23.68 -26.03
N VAL A 521 10.26 -22.73 -26.79
CA VAL A 521 8.91 -22.83 -27.38
C VAL A 521 8.92 -22.41 -28.86
N PRO A 522 9.48 -23.25 -29.76
CA PRO A 522 9.71 -22.88 -31.16
C PRO A 522 8.43 -22.67 -31.98
N ASP A 523 7.31 -23.24 -31.56
CA ASP A 523 6.03 -23.14 -32.28
C ASP A 523 5.31 -21.80 -32.05
N LYS A 524 5.79 -20.94 -31.13
CA LYS A 524 5.20 -19.63 -30.84
C LYS A 524 5.63 -18.58 -31.87
N LYS A 525 4.90 -18.54 -32.99
CA LYS A 525 5.13 -17.61 -34.12
C LYS A 525 5.21 -16.14 -33.72
N ASP A 526 4.34 -15.67 -32.82
CA ASP A 526 4.37 -14.26 -32.37
C ASP A 526 5.70 -13.91 -31.68
N TRP A 527 6.30 -14.86 -30.94
CA TRP A 527 7.59 -14.64 -30.26
C TRP A 527 8.77 -14.68 -31.23
N LEU A 528 8.68 -15.51 -32.27
CA LEU A 528 9.63 -15.47 -33.39
C LEU A 528 9.56 -14.12 -34.12
N GLY A 529 8.35 -13.59 -34.32
CA GLY A 529 8.15 -12.24 -34.87
C GLY A 529 8.81 -11.16 -34.02
N ASP A 530 8.66 -11.22 -32.70
CA ASP A 530 9.33 -10.29 -31.77
C ASP A 530 10.86 -10.42 -31.84
N LEU A 531 11.40 -11.63 -31.97
CA LEU A 531 12.84 -11.87 -32.12
C LEU A 531 13.37 -11.27 -33.43
N ALA A 532 12.65 -11.46 -34.54
CA ALA A 532 13.00 -10.86 -35.82
C ALA A 532 13.01 -9.33 -35.73
N MET A 533 12.00 -8.74 -35.08
CA MET A 533 11.94 -7.30 -34.83
C MET A 533 13.14 -6.82 -34.01
N ALA A 534 13.56 -7.56 -32.97
CA ALA A 534 14.75 -7.19 -32.19
C ALA A 534 16.01 -7.17 -33.08
N HIS A 535 16.17 -8.15 -33.97
CA HIS A 535 17.27 -8.18 -34.94
C HIS A 535 17.25 -7.01 -35.92
N ASP A 536 16.09 -6.66 -36.49
CA ASP A 536 15.97 -5.46 -37.35
C ASP A 536 16.38 -4.19 -36.60
N LYS A 537 15.91 -4.03 -35.35
CA LYS A 537 16.22 -2.86 -34.53
C LYS A 537 17.70 -2.75 -34.20
N ILE A 538 18.36 -3.88 -33.89
CA ILE A 538 19.82 -3.95 -33.74
C ILE A 538 20.51 -3.54 -35.04
N GLY A 539 20.06 -4.08 -36.18
CA GLY A 539 20.56 -3.71 -37.51
C GLY A 539 20.49 -2.21 -37.76
N ASN A 540 19.35 -1.58 -37.45
CA ASN A 540 19.14 -0.14 -37.62
C ASN A 540 20.12 0.70 -36.77
N VAL A 541 20.34 0.31 -35.51
CA VAL A 541 21.28 1.04 -34.63
C VAL A 541 22.72 0.88 -35.13
N LEU A 542 23.13 -0.34 -35.50
CA LEU A 542 24.47 -0.60 -36.03
C LEU A 542 24.72 0.12 -37.37
N ALA A 543 23.72 0.15 -38.25
CA ALA A 543 23.78 0.89 -39.50
C ALA A 543 23.96 2.40 -39.24
N THR A 544 23.24 2.95 -38.25
CA THR A 544 23.37 4.35 -37.82
C THR A 544 24.76 4.64 -37.24
N GLN A 545 25.38 3.67 -36.56
CA GLN A 545 26.75 3.76 -36.07
C GLN A 545 27.82 3.57 -37.18
N GLY A 546 27.41 3.18 -38.39
CA GLY A 546 28.31 2.91 -39.51
C GLY A 546 28.93 1.51 -39.51
N ASP A 547 28.53 0.61 -38.61
CA ASP A 547 28.96 -0.79 -38.62
C ASP A 547 28.13 -1.60 -39.62
N VAL A 548 28.44 -1.41 -40.90
CA VAL A 548 27.76 -2.08 -42.02
C VAL A 548 27.83 -3.60 -41.91
N GLY A 549 28.95 -4.15 -41.43
CA GLY A 549 29.15 -5.60 -41.34
C GLY A 549 28.23 -6.24 -40.31
N ALA A 550 28.20 -5.68 -39.09
CA ALA A 550 27.34 -6.18 -38.03
C ALA A 550 25.86 -5.91 -38.33
N ALA A 551 25.52 -4.76 -38.92
CA ALA A 551 24.15 -4.45 -39.35
C ALA A 551 23.63 -5.47 -40.37
N ALA A 552 24.43 -5.81 -41.39
CA ALA A 552 24.07 -6.81 -42.39
C ALA A 552 23.81 -8.18 -41.77
N GLN A 553 24.62 -8.60 -40.79
CA GLN A 553 24.39 -9.86 -40.06
C GLN A 553 23.07 -9.85 -39.30
N ALA A 554 22.78 -8.77 -38.57
CA ALA A 554 21.53 -8.64 -37.81
C ALA A 554 20.30 -8.71 -38.74
N TYR A 555 20.30 -7.98 -39.86
CA TYR A 555 19.21 -8.07 -40.83
C TYR A 555 19.08 -9.45 -41.47
N GLN A 556 20.18 -10.17 -41.69
CA GLN A 556 20.12 -11.52 -42.26
C GLN A 556 19.46 -12.52 -41.29
N GLN A 557 19.72 -12.39 -39.98
CA GLN A 557 19.03 -13.19 -38.95
C GLN A 557 17.52 -12.90 -38.93
N SER A 558 17.14 -11.61 -38.94
CA SER A 558 15.73 -11.20 -39.05
C SER A 558 15.08 -11.76 -40.31
N LEU A 559 15.73 -11.62 -41.46
CA LEU A 559 15.25 -12.09 -42.76
C LEU A 559 14.97 -13.59 -42.73
N SER A 560 15.87 -14.39 -42.15
CA SER A 560 15.70 -15.84 -42.04
C SER A 560 14.42 -16.19 -41.26
N ILE A 561 14.18 -15.54 -40.13
CA ILE A 561 12.99 -15.78 -39.29
C ILE A 561 11.72 -15.33 -40.02
N LYS A 562 11.71 -14.12 -40.60
CA LYS A 562 10.53 -13.60 -41.31
C LYS A 562 10.19 -14.43 -42.55
N GLN A 563 11.20 -14.95 -43.25
CA GLN A 563 10.97 -15.87 -44.37
C GLN A 563 10.29 -17.14 -43.90
N GLN A 564 10.77 -17.76 -42.81
CA GLN A 564 10.12 -18.94 -42.22
C GLN A 564 8.67 -18.67 -41.82
N LEU A 565 8.39 -17.51 -41.20
CA LEU A 565 7.03 -17.12 -40.82
C LEU A 565 6.14 -16.91 -42.06
N ALA A 566 6.64 -16.21 -43.09
CA ALA A 566 5.92 -15.98 -44.33
C ALA A 566 5.67 -17.28 -45.12
N ASP A 567 6.61 -18.22 -45.13
CA ASP A 567 6.45 -19.52 -45.77
C ASP A 567 5.42 -20.40 -45.03
N ALA A 568 5.35 -20.28 -43.70
CA ALA A 568 4.35 -20.98 -42.90
C ALA A 568 2.93 -20.40 -43.09
N GLU A 569 2.81 -19.12 -43.44
CA GLU A 569 1.54 -18.43 -43.70
C GLU A 569 1.60 -17.56 -44.97
N PRO A 570 1.64 -18.18 -46.17
CA PRO A 570 1.91 -17.46 -47.43
C PRO A 570 0.87 -16.41 -47.82
N ASN A 571 -0.32 -16.47 -47.21
CA ASN A 571 -1.42 -15.53 -47.46
C ASN A 571 -1.49 -14.42 -46.40
N SER A 572 -0.60 -14.40 -45.42
CA SER A 572 -0.57 -13.36 -44.39
C SER A 572 0.03 -12.07 -44.94
N VAL A 573 -0.85 -11.12 -45.26
CA VAL A 573 -0.44 -9.77 -45.72
C VAL A 573 0.50 -9.09 -44.72
N TYR A 574 0.29 -9.30 -43.42
CA TYR A 574 1.13 -8.75 -42.37
C TYR A 574 2.57 -9.27 -42.47
N LEU A 575 2.77 -10.59 -42.53
CA LEU A 575 4.09 -11.22 -42.58
C LEU A 575 4.82 -10.91 -43.88
N LEU A 576 4.10 -10.90 -45.02
CA LEU A 576 4.67 -10.51 -46.31
C LEU A 576 5.13 -9.04 -46.33
N ARG A 577 4.36 -8.13 -45.72
CA ARG A 577 4.76 -6.73 -45.60
C ARG A 577 5.98 -6.58 -44.69
N ASP A 578 5.99 -7.25 -43.55
CA ASP A 578 7.08 -7.20 -42.59
C ASP A 578 8.39 -7.74 -43.18
N LEU A 579 8.31 -8.79 -44.01
CA LEU A 579 9.43 -9.31 -44.80
C LEU A 579 9.99 -8.26 -45.78
N THR A 580 9.12 -7.48 -46.43
CA THR A 580 9.57 -6.42 -47.36
C THR A 580 10.34 -5.30 -46.66
N ILE A 581 10.07 -5.04 -45.38
CA ILE A 581 10.79 -4.04 -44.59
C ILE A 581 12.25 -4.47 -44.43
N THR A 582 12.50 -5.73 -44.06
CA THR A 582 13.87 -6.23 -43.89
C THR A 582 14.65 -6.27 -45.21
N TYR A 583 14.02 -6.67 -46.33
CA TYR A 583 14.65 -6.54 -47.65
C TYR A 583 14.99 -5.09 -48.00
N ASP A 584 14.10 -4.16 -47.68
CA ASP A 584 14.29 -2.73 -47.90
C ASP A 584 15.46 -2.16 -47.07
N GLU A 585 15.63 -2.59 -45.82
CA GLU A 585 16.76 -2.21 -44.97
C GLU A 585 18.08 -2.78 -45.49
N ILE A 586 18.11 -4.07 -45.87
CA ILE A 586 19.28 -4.71 -46.49
C ILE A 586 19.67 -3.98 -47.78
N GLY A 587 18.69 -3.66 -48.62
CA GLY A 587 18.92 -2.93 -49.86
C GLY A 587 19.47 -1.53 -49.63
N GLY A 588 18.93 -0.80 -48.65
CA GLY A 588 19.40 0.53 -48.27
C GLY A 588 20.82 0.52 -47.71
N LEU A 589 21.12 -0.44 -46.82
CA LEU A 589 22.45 -0.62 -46.25
C LEU A 589 23.48 -0.97 -47.33
N ALA A 590 23.16 -1.94 -48.20
CA ALA A 590 24.02 -2.35 -49.31
C ALA A 590 24.29 -1.20 -50.29
N ARG A 591 23.26 -0.40 -50.62
CA ARG A 591 23.41 0.78 -51.48
C ARG A 591 24.35 1.81 -50.85
N THR A 592 24.18 2.11 -49.56
CA THR A 592 25.04 3.05 -48.82
C THR A 592 26.49 2.57 -48.76
N ALA A 593 26.70 1.25 -48.67
CA ALA A 593 28.01 0.62 -48.74
C ALA A 593 28.61 0.53 -50.17
N GLY A 594 27.90 1.02 -51.19
CA GLY A 594 28.31 0.92 -52.60
C GLY A 594 28.16 -0.48 -53.21
N GLN A 595 27.51 -1.42 -52.51
CA GLN A 595 27.27 -2.79 -52.95
C GLN A 595 26.01 -2.86 -53.82
N LEU A 596 26.05 -2.19 -54.97
CA LEU A 596 24.87 -1.94 -55.80
C LEU A 596 24.17 -3.22 -56.30
N ASP A 597 24.88 -4.32 -56.55
CA ASP A 597 24.27 -5.58 -57.00
C ASP A 597 23.43 -6.25 -55.90
N GLY A 598 23.97 -6.26 -54.66
CA GLY A 598 23.23 -6.74 -53.49
C GLY A 598 22.03 -5.85 -53.19
N ALA A 599 22.20 -4.53 -53.32
CA ALA A 599 21.11 -3.57 -53.13
C ALA A 599 19.95 -3.81 -54.10
N GLN A 600 20.26 -3.96 -55.39
CA GLN A 600 19.26 -4.25 -56.41
C GLN A 600 18.53 -5.56 -56.12
N THR A 601 19.27 -6.63 -55.82
CA THR A 601 18.67 -7.96 -55.53
C THR A 601 17.67 -7.88 -54.38
N ALA A 602 18.03 -7.20 -53.28
CA ALA A 602 17.14 -7.03 -52.13
C ALA A 602 15.88 -6.22 -52.48
N PHE A 603 16.02 -5.12 -53.24
CA PHE A 603 14.87 -4.32 -53.67
C PHE A 603 13.97 -5.05 -54.67
N GLU A 604 14.52 -5.92 -55.52
CA GLU A 604 13.75 -6.75 -56.46
C GLU A 604 12.92 -7.81 -55.71
N GLU A 605 13.46 -8.44 -54.67
CA GLU A 605 12.67 -9.35 -53.81
C GLU A 605 11.53 -8.61 -53.07
N SER A 606 11.83 -7.44 -52.51
CA SER A 606 10.82 -6.55 -51.93
C SER A 606 9.72 -6.19 -52.94
N LEU A 607 10.10 -5.82 -54.17
CA LEU A 607 9.18 -5.50 -55.26
C LEU A 607 8.32 -6.71 -55.65
N ARG A 608 8.90 -7.91 -55.76
CA ARG A 608 8.18 -9.14 -56.10
C ARG A 608 7.03 -9.40 -55.13
N ILE A 609 7.29 -9.27 -53.83
CA ILE A 609 6.26 -9.45 -52.79
C ILE A 609 5.20 -8.35 -52.88
N ARG A 610 5.61 -7.08 -53.04
CA ARG A 610 4.67 -5.94 -53.16
C ARG A 610 3.78 -6.02 -54.38
N LEU A 611 4.30 -6.50 -55.52
CA LEU A 611 3.52 -6.76 -56.72
C LEU A 611 2.46 -7.83 -56.48
N ALA A 612 2.79 -8.93 -55.81
CA ALA A 612 1.82 -9.96 -55.46
C ALA A 612 0.72 -9.42 -54.53
N LEU A 613 1.08 -8.61 -53.52
CA LEU A 613 0.12 -7.95 -52.63
C LEU A 613 -0.80 -6.97 -53.38
N ALA A 614 -0.23 -6.16 -54.27
CA ALA A 614 -0.98 -5.21 -55.09
C ALA A 614 -1.90 -5.91 -56.12
N GLN A 615 -1.50 -7.07 -56.66
CA GLN A 615 -2.34 -7.87 -57.54
C GLN A 615 -3.53 -8.49 -56.81
N ASN A 616 -3.32 -8.95 -55.56
CA ASN A 616 -4.38 -9.53 -54.75
C ASN A 616 -5.40 -8.49 -54.25
N ASN A 617 -4.99 -7.22 -54.13
CA ASN A 617 -5.89 -6.13 -53.78
C ASN A 617 -5.57 -4.85 -54.60
N PRO A 618 -6.00 -4.81 -55.89
CA PRO A 618 -5.63 -3.75 -56.81
C PRO A 618 -6.09 -2.36 -56.37
N ASP A 619 -7.20 -2.30 -55.63
CA ASP A 619 -7.84 -1.06 -55.19
C ASP A 619 -7.27 -0.51 -53.87
N ASP A 620 -6.30 -1.17 -53.22
CA ASP A 620 -5.64 -0.61 -52.04
C ASP A 620 -4.51 0.36 -52.45
N PRO A 621 -4.69 1.69 -52.24
CA PRO A 621 -3.69 2.68 -52.64
C PRO A 621 -2.36 2.49 -51.91
N ARG A 622 -2.34 1.89 -50.72
CA ARG A 622 -1.11 1.65 -49.95
C ARG A 622 -0.24 0.58 -50.59
N HIS A 623 -0.84 -0.47 -51.15
CA HIS A 623 -0.11 -1.52 -51.86
C HIS A 623 0.45 -0.99 -53.18
N GLN A 624 -0.34 -0.24 -53.93
CA GLN A 624 0.11 0.42 -55.16
C GLN A 624 1.27 1.40 -54.88
N ARG A 625 1.12 2.26 -53.87
CA ARG A 625 2.18 3.20 -53.45
C ARG A 625 3.47 2.47 -53.07
N ALA A 626 3.38 1.35 -52.34
CA ALA A 626 4.56 0.55 -51.98
C ALA A 626 5.30 -0.01 -53.20
N VAL A 627 4.58 -0.43 -54.26
CA VAL A 627 5.18 -0.85 -55.53
C VAL A 627 5.93 0.31 -56.20
N SER A 628 5.30 1.49 -56.25
CA SER A 628 5.95 2.72 -56.75
C SER A 628 7.26 3.03 -56.01
N VAL A 629 7.26 2.98 -54.68
CA VAL A 629 8.46 3.18 -53.86
C VAL A 629 9.57 2.18 -54.20
N SER A 630 9.24 0.90 -54.38
CA SER A 630 10.22 -0.12 -54.78
C SER A 630 10.84 0.17 -56.16
N TYR A 631 10.03 0.56 -57.15
CA TYR A 631 10.56 0.98 -58.45
C TYR A 631 11.48 2.20 -58.33
N THR A 632 11.12 3.17 -57.50
CA THR A 632 11.98 4.33 -57.24
C THR A 632 13.33 3.94 -56.64
N ARG A 633 13.36 3.00 -55.69
CA ARG A 633 14.61 2.52 -55.07
C ARG A 633 15.49 1.75 -56.07
N ILE A 634 14.89 0.93 -56.92
CA ILE A 634 15.61 0.23 -57.99
C ILE A 634 16.18 1.23 -59.00
N GLY A 635 15.39 2.23 -59.40
CA GLY A 635 15.85 3.30 -60.29
C GLY A 635 17.03 4.08 -59.73
N ASP A 636 17.03 4.36 -58.42
CA ASP A 636 18.16 5.00 -57.75
C ASP A 636 19.45 4.17 -57.83
N VAL A 637 19.36 2.85 -57.61
CA VAL A 637 20.51 1.93 -57.71
C VAL A 637 21.03 1.87 -59.14
N LEU A 638 20.15 1.78 -60.14
CA LEU A 638 20.52 1.77 -61.56
C LEU A 638 21.21 3.07 -61.97
N ARG A 639 20.68 4.21 -61.52
CA ARG A 639 21.27 5.53 -61.78
C ARG A 639 22.67 5.66 -61.17
N GLU A 640 22.86 5.21 -59.92
CA GLU A 640 24.17 5.19 -59.25
C GLU A 640 25.19 4.27 -59.94
N ARG A 641 24.72 3.21 -60.61
CA ARG A 641 25.55 2.34 -61.45
C ARG A 641 25.91 2.98 -62.80
N GLY A 642 25.26 4.09 -63.16
CA GLY A 642 25.39 4.75 -64.46
C GLY A 642 24.47 4.19 -65.55
N ASP A 643 23.52 3.32 -65.20
CA ASP A 643 22.47 2.84 -66.11
C ASP A 643 21.27 3.80 -66.08
N ALA A 644 21.44 4.95 -66.71
CA ALA A 644 20.39 5.96 -66.77
C ALA A 644 19.15 5.49 -67.55
N ALA A 645 19.30 4.55 -68.50
CA ALA A 645 18.18 4.02 -69.28
C ALA A 645 17.31 3.09 -68.42
N GLY A 646 17.94 2.17 -67.68
CA GLY A 646 17.25 1.32 -66.72
C GLY A 646 16.60 2.14 -65.58
N ALA A 647 17.28 3.19 -65.12
CA ALA A 647 16.73 4.10 -64.12
C ALA A 647 15.44 4.78 -64.63
N LEU A 648 15.43 5.29 -65.86
CA LEU A 648 14.24 5.89 -66.48
C LEU A 648 13.09 4.89 -66.60
N ASP A 649 13.34 3.65 -67.01
CA ASP A 649 12.29 2.60 -67.07
C ASP A 649 11.66 2.36 -65.69
N ALA A 650 12.48 2.22 -64.65
CA ALA A 650 12.00 2.03 -63.29
C ALA A 650 11.23 3.27 -62.77
N TYR A 651 11.77 4.48 -62.95
CA TYR A 651 11.10 5.69 -62.53
C TYR A 651 9.77 5.92 -63.27
N ASN A 652 9.69 5.64 -64.57
CA ASN A 652 8.44 5.76 -65.32
C ASN A 652 7.37 4.79 -64.83
N LYS A 653 7.73 3.55 -64.47
CA LYS A 653 6.80 2.60 -63.83
C LYS A 653 6.28 3.11 -62.49
N SER A 654 7.17 3.68 -61.68
CA SER A 654 6.78 4.35 -60.43
C SER A 654 5.81 5.51 -60.70
N GLN A 655 6.09 6.32 -61.71
CA GLN A 655 5.33 7.53 -62.00
C GLN A 655 3.93 7.26 -62.52
N ILE A 656 3.75 6.23 -63.36
CA ILE A 656 2.43 5.79 -63.80
C ILE A 656 1.52 5.45 -62.61
N ILE A 657 2.08 4.79 -61.58
CA ILE A 657 1.35 4.44 -60.36
C ILE A 657 1.04 5.69 -59.54
N ALA A 658 2.05 6.55 -59.29
CA ALA A 658 1.86 7.78 -58.52
C ALA A 658 0.79 8.69 -59.14
N GLU A 659 0.82 8.88 -60.46
CA GLU A 659 -0.20 9.65 -61.17
C GLU A 659 -1.60 9.04 -61.06
N ALA A 660 -1.72 7.71 -61.12
CA ALA A 660 -3.01 7.03 -60.95
C ALA A 660 -3.57 7.23 -59.54
N LEU A 661 -2.71 7.22 -58.52
CA LEU A 661 -3.09 7.46 -57.14
C LEU A 661 -3.53 8.92 -56.92
N VAL A 662 -2.78 9.90 -57.44
CA VAL A 662 -3.15 11.32 -57.36
C VAL A 662 -4.43 11.62 -58.13
N ARG A 663 -4.70 10.95 -59.26
CA ARG A 663 -5.98 11.08 -59.97
C ARG A 663 -7.17 10.55 -59.17
N ARG A 664 -6.96 9.53 -58.34
CA ARG A 664 -8.00 8.94 -57.49
C ARG A 664 -8.27 9.81 -56.26
N ASP A 665 -7.24 10.38 -55.66
CA ASP A 665 -7.34 11.34 -54.58
C ASP A 665 -6.46 12.55 -54.84
N SER A 666 -7.06 13.58 -55.45
CA SER A 666 -6.36 14.80 -55.81
C SER A 666 -6.10 15.74 -54.62
N ASN A 667 -6.60 15.41 -53.43
CA ASN A 667 -6.40 16.23 -52.23
C ASN A 667 -5.30 15.65 -51.33
N ASP A 668 -4.89 14.40 -51.54
CA ASP A 668 -3.79 13.78 -50.82
C ASP A 668 -2.46 14.47 -51.14
N THR A 669 -1.94 15.21 -50.16
CA THR A 669 -0.69 15.97 -50.28
C THR A 669 0.54 15.09 -50.29
N ASP A 670 0.50 13.91 -49.65
CA ASP A 670 1.63 12.98 -49.63
C ASP A 670 1.81 12.34 -51.00
N LEU A 671 0.71 11.96 -51.66
CA LEU A 671 0.74 11.45 -53.03
C LEU A 671 1.22 12.51 -54.03
N LYS A 672 0.84 13.78 -53.85
CA LYS A 672 1.38 14.89 -54.67
C LYS A 672 2.87 15.07 -54.46
N ARG A 673 3.34 15.00 -53.22
CA ARG A 673 4.76 15.11 -52.90
C ARG A 673 5.56 13.98 -53.56
N ASP A 674 5.09 12.74 -53.44
CA ASP A 674 5.72 11.59 -54.11
C ASP A 674 5.80 11.78 -55.62
N LEU A 675 4.71 12.28 -56.24
CA LEU A 675 4.67 12.57 -57.67
C LEU A 675 5.73 13.61 -58.06
N SER A 676 5.85 14.70 -57.28
CA SER A 676 6.89 15.72 -57.48
C SER A 676 8.30 15.14 -57.42
N VAL A 677 8.58 14.33 -56.39
CA VAL A 677 9.88 13.66 -56.21
C VAL A 677 10.17 12.71 -57.38
N GLY A 678 9.15 11.99 -57.87
CA GLY A 678 9.27 11.12 -59.03
C GLY A 678 9.69 11.88 -60.30
N TYR A 679 9.06 13.02 -60.58
CA TYR A 679 9.46 13.87 -61.71
C TYR A 679 10.88 14.42 -61.54
N ALA A 680 11.28 14.82 -60.33
CA ALA A 680 12.65 15.27 -60.07
C ALA A 680 13.68 14.14 -60.29
N LYS A 681 13.35 12.89 -59.95
CA LYS A 681 14.22 11.73 -60.21
C LYS A 681 14.34 11.41 -61.70
N ILE A 682 13.24 11.48 -62.45
CA ILE A 682 13.25 11.38 -63.92
C ILE A 682 14.13 12.47 -64.53
N GLY A 683 13.98 13.72 -64.07
CA GLY A 683 14.82 14.84 -64.50
C GLY A 683 16.30 14.60 -64.22
N ASN A 684 16.65 14.05 -63.06
CA ASN A 684 18.04 13.67 -62.74
C ASN A 684 18.59 12.61 -63.70
N ALA A 685 17.78 11.60 -64.07
CA ALA A 685 18.21 10.55 -65.00
C ALA A 685 18.41 11.08 -66.44
N TYR A 686 17.55 11.99 -66.92
CA TYR A 686 17.79 12.71 -68.17
C TYR A 686 19.02 13.61 -68.11
N GLY A 687 19.25 14.29 -66.98
CA GLY A 687 20.44 15.10 -66.74
C GLY A 687 21.74 14.30 -66.81
N ASP A 688 21.75 13.06 -66.31
CA ASP A 688 22.91 12.16 -66.42
C ASP A 688 23.22 11.78 -67.89
N GLN A 689 22.18 11.67 -68.73
CA GLN A 689 22.30 11.50 -70.17
C GLN A 689 22.61 12.81 -70.91
N LYS A 690 22.61 13.94 -70.20
CA LYS A 690 22.73 15.31 -70.73
C LYS A 690 21.60 15.68 -71.71
N ASP A 691 20.44 15.04 -71.57
CA ASP A 691 19.23 15.42 -72.28
C ASP A 691 18.54 16.57 -71.52
N TRP A 692 19.14 17.76 -71.65
CA TRP A 692 18.71 18.96 -70.93
C TRP A 692 17.26 19.38 -71.22
N PRO A 693 16.73 19.26 -72.46
CA PRO A 693 15.32 19.53 -72.72
C PRO A 693 14.36 18.64 -71.91
N LEU A 694 14.55 17.31 -71.92
CA LEU A 694 13.69 16.40 -71.17
C LEU A 694 13.90 16.51 -69.65
N ALA A 695 15.14 16.78 -69.22
CA ALA A 695 15.42 17.07 -67.82
C ALA A 695 14.67 18.31 -67.34
N LEU A 696 14.69 19.39 -68.12
CA LEU A 696 13.99 20.64 -67.80
C LEU A 696 12.48 20.43 -67.72
N GLU A 697 11.89 19.72 -68.67
CA GLU A 697 10.44 19.41 -68.67
C GLU A 697 10.05 18.66 -67.39
N ALA A 698 10.80 17.61 -67.03
CA ALA A 698 10.53 16.85 -65.81
C ALA A 698 10.70 17.71 -64.54
N TYR A 699 11.75 18.52 -64.44
CA TYR A 699 11.92 19.40 -63.29
C TYR A 699 10.84 20.50 -63.20
N GLN A 700 10.31 20.97 -64.32
CA GLN A 700 9.21 21.94 -64.33
C GLN A 700 7.91 21.31 -63.78
N GLN A 701 7.63 20.05 -64.08
CA GLN A 701 6.50 19.32 -63.47
C GLN A 701 6.66 19.15 -61.95
N ALA A 702 7.88 18.80 -61.51
CA ALA A 702 8.21 18.73 -60.09
C ALA A 702 8.03 20.11 -59.40
N LEU A 703 8.58 21.16 -60.00
CA LEU A 703 8.49 22.53 -59.47
C LEU A 703 7.04 23.00 -59.33
N ALA A 704 6.18 22.74 -60.32
CA ALA A 704 4.77 23.12 -60.26
C ALA A 704 4.09 22.50 -59.05
N THR A 705 4.28 21.19 -58.85
CA THR A 705 3.68 20.45 -57.72
C THR A 705 4.25 20.91 -56.37
N ALA A 706 5.58 21.09 -56.28
CA ALA A 706 6.24 21.56 -55.07
C ALA A 706 5.81 22.98 -54.67
N ARG A 707 5.63 23.87 -55.66
CA ARG A 707 5.14 25.24 -55.44
C ARG A 707 3.71 25.23 -54.90
N ASP A 708 2.83 24.41 -55.46
CA ASP A 708 1.44 24.31 -55.01
C ASP A 708 1.35 23.81 -53.55
N LEU A 709 2.12 22.78 -53.21
CA LEU A 709 2.21 22.27 -51.83
C LEU A 709 2.74 23.35 -50.88
N ALA A 710 3.90 23.95 -51.19
CA ALA A 710 4.53 24.98 -50.36
C ALA A 710 3.66 26.23 -50.18
N ALA A 711 2.81 26.56 -51.15
CA ALA A 711 1.83 27.64 -51.04
C ALA A 711 0.63 27.28 -50.16
N SER A 712 0.21 26.00 -50.15
CA SER A 712 -0.92 25.53 -49.34
C SER A 712 -0.63 25.53 -47.85
N ASP A 713 0.61 25.25 -47.45
CA ASP A 713 1.10 25.39 -46.08
C ASP A 713 2.51 26.02 -46.07
N PRO A 714 2.60 27.36 -45.94
CA PRO A 714 3.87 28.07 -45.88
C PRO A 714 4.70 27.79 -44.61
N GLY A 715 4.12 27.11 -43.62
CA GLY A 715 4.77 26.66 -42.39
C GLY A 715 5.44 25.29 -42.53
N ASN A 716 5.04 24.49 -43.52
CA ASN A 716 5.61 23.17 -43.76
C ASN A 716 7.03 23.26 -44.31
N THR A 717 8.03 23.04 -43.46
CA THR A 717 9.46 23.18 -43.80
C THR A 717 9.93 22.18 -44.85
N ASP A 718 9.34 20.99 -44.89
CA ASP A 718 9.69 19.96 -45.87
C ASP A 718 9.27 20.37 -47.29
N TRP A 719 8.05 20.89 -47.43
CA TRP A 719 7.55 21.37 -48.73
C TRP A 719 8.31 22.60 -49.21
N GLN A 720 8.71 23.48 -48.29
CA GLN A 720 9.59 24.61 -48.62
C GLN A 720 10.95 24.10 -49.13
N ARG A 721 11.56 23.12 -48.45
CA ARG A 721 12.84 22.54 -48.88
C ARG A 721 12.72 21.87 -50.25
N ASP A 722 11.66 21.09 -50.52
CA ASP A 722 11.44 20.45 -51.82
C ASP A 722 11.30 21.47 -52.96
N LEU A 723 10.61 22.59 -52.71
CA LEU A 723 10.53 23.72 -53.64
C LEU A 723 11.92 24.30 -53.94
N SER A 724 12.72 24.53 -52.88
CA SER A 724 14.12 24.99 -53.00
C SER A 724 14.93 24.05 -53.90
N VAL A 725 14.85 22.75 -53.67
CA VAL A 725 15.57 21.73 -54.46
C VAL A 725 15.14 21.75 -55.92
N CYS A 726 13.84 21.87 -56.21
CA CYS A 726 13.35 21.95 -57.59
C CYS A 726 13.89 23.17 -58.33
N LEU A 727 13.95 24.33 -57.67
CA LEU A 727 14.55 25.56 -58.23
C LEU A 727 16.03 25.34 -58.55
N GLU A 728 16.80 24.72 -57.65
CA GLU A 728 18.22 24.44 -57.88
C GLU A 728 18.45 23.46 -59.04
N LYS A 729 17.59 22.45 -59.19
CA LYS A 729 17.69 21.52 -60.34
C LYS A 729 17.47 22.23 -61.66
N ILE A 730 16.47 23.11 -61.76
CA ILE A 730 16.23 23.92 -62.95
C ILE A 730 17.39 24.88 -63.21
N ALA A 731 17.91 25.51 -62.15
CA ALA A 731 19.06 26.40 -62.24
C ALA A 731 20.29 25.70 -62.82
N GLY A 732 20.57 24.47 -62.39
CA GLY A 732 21.66 23.65 -62.94
C GLY A 732 21.47 23.32 -64.43
N VAL A 733 20.23 23.09 -64.88
CA VAL A 733 19.95 22.89 -66.31
C VAL A 733 20.19 24.16 -67.11
N PHE A 734 19.74 25.33 -66.61
CA PHE A 734 20.01 26.61 -67.26
C PHE A 734 21.51 26.92 -67.34
N ASP A 735 22.27 26.64 -66.28
CA ASP A 735 23.73 26.79 -66.31
C ASP A 735 24.37 25.87 -67.36
N ALA A 736 23.95 24.60 -67.45
CA ALA A 736 24.43 23.66 -68.45
C ALA A 736 24.11 24.09 -69.89
N GLN A 737 23.00 24.79 -70.09
CA GLN A 737 22.59 25.37 -71.38
C GLN A 737 23.24 26.74 -71.66
N GLY A 738 23.96 27.32 -70.69
CA GLY A 738 24.61 28.62 -70.79
C GLY A 738 23.71 29.83 -70.49
N ASP A 739 22.48 29.60 -70.02
CA ASP A 739 21.59 30.67 -69.53
C ASP A 739 21.94 31.02 -68.08
N ILE A 740 23.01 31.80 -67.93
CA ILE A 740 23.52 32.23 -66.61
C ILE A 740 22.51 33.10 -65.87
N ALA A 741 21.72 33.92 -66.59
CA ALA A 741 20.74 34.80 -65.96
C ALA A 741 19.56 34.00 -65.39
N GLY A 742 19.03 33.04 -66.15
CA GLY A 742 18.01 32.11 -65.68
C GLY A 742 18.48 31.25 -64.51
N ALA A 743 19.72 30.75 -64.56
CA ALA A 743 20.31 29.99 -63.47
C ALA A 743 20.43 30.82 -62.19
N LEU A 744 20.97 32.03 -62.28
CA LEU A 744 21.16 32.92 -61.12
C LEU A 744 19.83 33.29 -60.46
N GLN A 745 18.79 33.57 -61.24
CA GLN A 745 17.46 33.86 -60.71
C GLN A 745 16.90 32.69 -59.88
N ASN A 746 16.98 31.46 -60.40
CA ASN A 746 16.46 30.29 -59.68
C ASN A 746 17.27 29.97 -58.42
N TYR A 747 18.60 30.13 -58.43
CA TYR A 747 19.41 29.98 -57.22
C TYR A 747 19.13 31.09 -56.19
N GLN A 748 18.83 32.32 -56.63
CA GLN A 748 18.43 33.39 -55.72
C GLN A 748 17.07 33.11 -55.07
N ASP A 749 16.11 32.57 -55.84
CA ASP A 749 14.81 32.15 -55.30
C ASP A 749 14.97 31.00 -54.28
N SER A 750 15.83 30.01 -54.58
CA SER A 750 16.20 28.94 -53.63
C SER A 750 16.86 29.52 -52.37
N LEU A 751 17.77 30.49 -52.53
CA LEU A 751 18.51 31.08 -51.41
C LEU A 751 17.58 31.71 -50.36
N VAL A 752 16.49 32.36 -50.80
CA VAL A 752 15.50 32.94 -49.87
C VAL A 752 14.89 31.87 -48.97
N ILE A 753 14.60 30.69 -49.52
CA ILE A 753 14.01 29.57 -48.79
C ILE A 753 15.06 28.92 -47.88
N ALA A 754 16.22 28.57 -48.43
CA ALA A 754 17.30 27.91 -47.69
C ALA A 754 17.78 28.77 -46.51
N ASP A 755 17.92 30.09 -46.68
CA ASP A 755 18.30 31.02 -45.61
C ASP A 755 17.24 31.11 -44.51
N ARG A 756 15.95 31.11 -44.87
CA ARG A 756 14.84 31.09 -43.89
C ARG A 756 14.86 29.81 -43.07
N LEU A 757 14.99 28.64 -43.72
CA LEU A 757 15.03 27.34 -43.03
C LEU A 757 16.25 27.25 -42.10
N ALA A 758 17.44 27.58 -42.58
CA ALA A 758 18.67 27.56 -41.79
C ALA A 758 18.64 28.51 -40.58
N LYS A 759 17.87 29.61 -40.63
CA LYS A 759 17.64 30.52 -39.50
C LYS A 759 16.60 30.02 -38.51
N LEU A 760 15.61 29.26 -38.98
CA LEU A 760 14.56 28.68 -38.15
C LEU A 760 15.14 27.63 -37.18
N ASP A 761 16.05 26.80 -37.66
CA ASP A 761 16.82 25.86 -36.84
C ASP A 761 18.32 25.92 -37.21
N PRO A 762 19.11 26.74 -36.50
CA PRO A 762 20.55 26.82 -36.71
C PRO A 762 21.31 25.52 -36.40
N GLY A 763 20.71 24.60 -35.63
CA GLY A 763 21.28 23.29 -35.31
C GLY A 763 21.06 22.24 -36.40
N ASN A 764 20.16 22.49 -37.36
CA ASN A 764 19.88 21.58 -38.46
C ASN A 764 21.02 21.60 -39.49
N SER A 765 21.90 20.61 -39.42
CA SER A 765 23.09 20.49 -40.27
C SER A 765 22.75 20.34 -41.76
N ASP A 766 21.64 19.69 -42.09
CA ASP A 766 21.16 19.53 -43.47
C ASP A 766 20.78 20.87 -44.08
N TRP A 767 20.00 21.69 -43.36
CA TRP A 767 19.59 23.02 -43.84
C TRP A 767 20.78 23.97 -43.97
N GLN A 768 21.74 23.88 -43.04
CA GLN A 768 23.00 24.61 -43.16
C GLN A 768 23.77 24.17 -44.40
N ARG A 769 23.85 22.86 -44.66
CA ARG A 769 24.56 22.30 -45.81
C ARG A 769 23.91 22.74 -47.13
N ASP A 770 22.59 22.66 -47.25
CA ASP A 770 21.84 23.11 -48.44
C ASP A 770 22.12 24.60 -48.72
N LEU A 771 22.00 25.45 -47.70
CA LEU A 771 22.33 26.88 -47.81
C LEU A 771 23.77 27.11 -48.31
N SER A 772 24.73 26.31 -47.83
CA SER A 772 26.13 26.40 -48.28
C SER A 772 26.32 26.03 -49.75
N ILE A 773 25.53 25.08 -50.26
CA ILE A 773 25.55 24.65 -51.66
C ILE A 773 24.94 25.76 -52.53
N THR A 774 23.81 26.35 -52.13
CA THR A 774 23.20 27.46 -52.87
C THR A 774 24.16 28.65 -52.99
N PHE A 775 24.87 29.00 -51.91
CA PHE A 775 25.91 30.04 -51.96
C PHE A 775 27.08 29.68 -52.88
N GLU A 776 27.51 28.41 -52.89
CA GLU A 776 28.58 27.95 -53.78
C GLU A 776 28.20 28.11 -55.25
N GLU A 777 27.00 27.66 -55.64
CA GLU A 777 26.52 27.75 -57.02
C GLU A 777 26.36 29.19 -57.50
N ILE A 778 25.81 30.08 -56.66
CA ILE A 778 25.77 31.52 -56.94
C ILE A 778 27.19 32.07 -57.13
N GLY A 779 28.14 31.70 -56.27
CA GLY A 779 29.54 32.13 -56.39
C GLY A 779 30.21 31.70 -57.70
N LEU A 780 29.90 30.48 -58.17
CA LEU A 780 30.39 29.96 -59.45
C LEU A 780 29.79 30.73 -60.64
N LEU A 781 28.48 31.00 -60.63
CA LEU A 781 27.80 31.77 -61.68
C LEU A 781 28.29 33.23 -61.74
N GLU A 782 28.45 33.89 -60.60
CA GLU A 782 29.02 35.24 -60.53
C GLU A 782 30.46 35.29 -61.05
N THR A 783 31.24 34.22 -60.83
CA THR A 783 32.59 34.08 -61.42
C THR A 783 32.53 34.01 -62.94
N LYS A 784 31.57 33.26 -63.52
CA LYS A 784 31.37 33.18 -64.98
C LYS A 784 31.03 34.54 -65.58
N GLN A 785 30.30 35.39 -64.86
CA GLN A 785 29.99 36.78 -65.24
C GLN A 785 31.11 37.78 -64.92
N ARG A 786 32.21 37.35 -64.30
CA ARG A 786 33.33 38.20 -63.83
C ARG A 786 32.92 39.20 -62.74
N HIS A 787 31.87 38.92 -61.99
CA HIS A 787 31.44 39.70 -60.83
C HIS A 787 32.17 39.23 -59.56
N TYR A 788 33.48 39.48 -59.49
CA TYR A 788 34.35 38.89 -58.47
C TYR A 788 34.02 39.28 -57.02
N GLU A 789 33.49 40.47 -56.77
CA GLU A 789 33.06 40.87 -55.41
C GLU A 789 31.83 40.06 -54.94
N GLY A 790 30.85 39.85 -55.82
CA GLY A 790 29.68 39.02 -55.54
C GLY A 790 30.06 37.56 -55.34
N SER A 791 30.89 37.02 -56.25
CA SER A 791 31.47 35.68 -56.15
C SER A 791 32.20 35.46 -54.82
N LYS A 792 33.06 36.40 -54.42
CA LYS A 792 33.79 36.33 -53.17
C LYS A 792 32.88 36.30 -51.96
N LYS A 793 31.87 37.17 -51.91
CA LYS A 793 30.90 37.19 -50.81
C LYS A 793 30.16 35.85 -50.68
N ALA A 794 29.75 35.26 -51.81
CA ALA A 794 29.05 33.98 -51.83
C ALA A 794 29.96 32.83 -51.38
N PHE A 795 31.20 32.75 -51.89
CA PHE A 795 32.16 31.73 -51.45
C PHE A 795 32.57 31.87 -49.98
N GLU A 796 32.68 33.09 -49.44
CA GLU A 796 32.96 33.29 -48.01
C GLU A 796 31.81 32.79 -47.13
N ALA A 797 30.56 33.03 -47.54
CA ALA A 797 29.38 32.51 -46.84
C ALA A 797 29.32 30.97 -46.87
N SER A 798 29.51 30.36 -48.05
CA SER A 798 29.56 28.90 -48.20
C SER A 798 30.68 28.27 -47.35
N LEU A 799 31.90 28.82 -47.43
CA LEU A 799 33.05 28.32 -46.70
C LEU A 799 32.86 28.39 -45.18
N ALA A 800 32.30 29.49 -44.65
CA ALA A 800 32.06 29.63 -43.22
C ALA A 800 31.10 28.56 -42.67
N ILE A 801 30.07 28.20 -43.44
CA ILE A 801 29.12 27.16 -43.05
C ILE A 801 29.80 25.78 -43.11
N ARG A 802 30.49 25.46 -44.21
CA ARG A 802 31.17 24.16 -44.39
C ARG A 802 32.28 23.93 -43.38
N GLN A 803 33.00 24.98 -42.96
CA GLN A 803 33.94 24.92 -41.86
C GLN A 803 33.26 24.53 -40.56
N ARG A 804 32.13 25.16 -40.21
CA ARG A 804 31.39 24.86 -38.98
C ARG A 804 30.88 23.42 -38.96
N LEU A 805 30.32 22.94 -40.07
CA LEU A 805 29.84 21.56 -40.20
C LEU A 805 31.00 20.56 -40.03
N ALA A 806 32.10 20.74 -40.78
CA ALA A 806 33.27 19.89 -40.68
C ALA A 806 33.95 19.91 -39.29
N LEU A 807 33.86 21.03 -38.56
CA LEU A 807 34.32 21.13 -37.16
C LEU A 807 33.39 20.40 -36.17
N SER A 808 32.08 20.40 -36.44
CA SER A 808 31.09 19.75 -35.57
C SER A 808 31.12 18.23 -35.63
N ASP A 809 31.48 17.66 -36.79
CA ASP A 809 31.72 16.23 -36.95
C ASP A 809 32.97 16.01 -37.82
N PRO A 810 34.16 15.90 -37.18
CA PRO A 810 35.42 15.62 -37.87
C PRO A 810 35.43 14.27 -38.59
N ASP A 811 34.59 13.31 -38.18
CA ASP A 811 34.56 11.97 -38.74
C ASP A 811 33.67 11.86 -39.97
N ASN A 812 32.76 12.82 -40.18
CA ASN A 812 31.90 12.88 -41.36
C ASN A 812 32.68 13.20 -42.64
N ALA A 813 33.00 12.15 -43.40
CA ALA A 813 33.76 12.24 -44.64
C ALA A 813 33.11 13.16 -45.70
N ILE A 814 31.77 13.23 -45.74
CA ILE A 814 31.04 14.07 -46.69
C ILE A 814 31.29 15.54 -46.36
N TRP A 815 31.13 15.94 -45.10
CA TRP A 815 31.33 17.33 -44.69
C TRP A 815 32.78 17.78 -44.83
N GLN A 816 33.74 16.89 -44.55
CA GLN A 816 35.15 17.17 -44.81
C GLN A 816 35.42 17.38 -46.31
N PHE A 817 34.81 16.58 -47.19
CA PHE A 817 34.99 16.75 -48.63
C PHE A 817 34.26 17.98 -49.18
N ASP A 818 33.08 18.33 -48.66
CA ASP A 818 32.40 19.59 -49.01
C ASP A 818 33.26 20.80 -48.65
N LEU A 819 33.98 20.75 -47.52
CA LEU A 819 34.95 21.77 -47.13
C LEU A 819 36.14 21.84 -48.09
N VAL A 820 36.62 20.71 -48.61
CA VAL A 820 37.64 20.69 -49.69
C VAL A 820 37.13 21.44 -50.92
N GLN A 821 35.89 21.18 -51.36
CA GLN A 821 35.29 21.86 -52.51
C GLN A 821 35.15 23.37 -52.27
N ALA A 822 34.73 23.77 -51.06
CA ALA A 822 34.63 25.17 -50.67
C ALA A 822 35.97 25.89 -50.76
N TYR A 823 37.06 25.25 -50.32
CA TYR A 823 38.41 25.81 -50.47
C TYR A 823 38.85 25.91 -51.93
N ILE A 824 38.56 24.90 -52.76
CA ILE A 824 38.85 24.94 -54.20
C ILE A 824 38.16 26.13 -54.85
N ASN A 825 36.87 26.34 -54.55
CA ASN A 825 36.07 27.39 -55.15
C ASN A 825 36.46 28.78 -54.62
N TYR A 826 36.68 28.92 -53.32
CA TYR A 826 37.16 30.18 -52.73
C TYR A 826 38.55 30.59 -53.27
N ALA A 827 39.41 29.63 -53.62
CA ALA A 827 40.73 29.92 -54.16
C ALA A 827 40.69 30.77 -55.45
N TYR A 828 39.61 30.75 -56.24
CA TYR A 828 39.48 31.59 -57.43
C TYR A 828 39.47 33.09 -57.14
N VAL A 829 39.00 33.48 -55.96
CA VAL A 829 38.83 34.88 -55.53
C VAL A 829 39.66 35.25 -54.30
N ALA A 830 40.38 34.28 -53.74
CA ALA A 830 41.23 34.47 -52.57
C ALA A 830 42.45 35.36 -52.87
N LYS A 831 42.83 36.19 -51.91
CA LYS A 831 44.07 36.99 -52.00
C LYS A 831 45.33 36.12 -52.07
N ASN A 832 45.31 34.94 -51.43
CA ASN A 832 46.42 33.98 -51.43
C ASN A 832 45.93 32.58 -51.84
N PRO A 833 45.66 32.35 -53.14
CA PRO A 833 45.07 31.10 -53.63
C PRO A 833 45.95 29.88 -53.35
N LYS A 834 47.28 30.06 -53.28
CA LYS A 834 48.23 28.99 -52.97
C LYS A 834 48.00 28.44 -51.56
N ALA A 835 47.80 29.31 -50.57
CA ALA A 835 47.58 28.86 -49.18
C ALA A 835 46.27 28.07 -49.05
N VAL A 836 45.20 28.57 -49.68
CA VAL A 836 43.87 27.94 -49.66
C VAL A 836 43.91 26.56 -50.34
N LEU A 837 44.52 26.46 -51.53
CA LEU A 837 44.64 25.19 -52.25
C LEU A 837 45.56 24.18 -51.54
N SER A 838 46.55 24.66 -50.78
CA SER A 838 47.37 23.80 -49.91
C SER A 838 46.52 23.20 -48.79
N GLN A 839 45.67 23.98 -48.12
CA GLN A 839 44.75 23.46 -47.10
C GLN A 839 43.79 22.42 -47.68
N ALA A 840 43.20 22.69 -48.85
CA ALA A 840 42.35 21.73 -49.55
C ALA A 840 43.09 20.40 -49.83
N LEU A 841 44.34 20.47 -50.28
CA LEU A 841 45.16 19.28 -50.58
C LEU A 841 45.49 18.49 -49.32
N ASP A 842 45.89 19.16 -48.24
CA ASP A 842 46.23 18.50 -46.98
C ASP A 842 45.01 17.75 -46.41
N LEU A 843 43.83 18.39 -46.42
CA LEU A 843 42.58 17.75 -45.99
C LEU A 843 42.21 16.55 -46.88
N THR A 844 42.33 16.70 -48.21
CA THR A 844 42.04 15.59 -49.14
C THR A 844 42.98 14.40 -48.93
N LEU A 845 44.27 14.66 -48.66
CA LEU A 845 45.25 13.61 -48.38
C LEU A 845 44.98 12.90 -47.05
N GLU A 846 44.50 13.63 -46.04
CA GLU A 846 44.11 13.04 -44.76
C GLU A 846 42.90 12.11 -44.91
N LEU A 847 41.89 12.52 -45.69
CA LEU A 847 40.76 11.66 -46.02
C LEU A 847 41.20 10.39 -46.76
N ASP A 848 42.14 10.47 -47.70
CA ASP A 848 42.65 9.29 -48.40
C ASP A 848 43.44 8.37 -47.46
N ARG A 849 44.30 8.95 -46.61
CA ARG A 849 45.10 8.20 -45.63
C ARG A 849 44.25 7.45 -44.63
N THR A 850 43.13 8.02 -44.21
CA THR A 850 42.19 7.43 -43.25
C THR A 850 41.17 6.50 -43.91
N GLY A 851 41.23 6.30 -45.24
CA GLY A 851 40.28 5.48 -45.98
C GLY A 851 38.88 6.10 -46.12
N LYS A 852 38.73 7.37 -45.73
CA LYS A 852 37.46 8.12 -45.76
C LYS A 852 37.20 8.81 -47.09
N LEU A 853 38.21 8.97 -47.95
CA LEU A 853 38.04 9.53 -49.29
C LEU A 853 37.39 8.51 -50.22
N ALA A 854 36.19 8.82 -50.71
CA ALA A 854 35.48 7.94 -51.62
C ALA A 854 36.29 7.69 -52.92
N PRO A 855 36.21 6.48 -53.53
CA PRO A 855 36.98 6.15 -54.73
C PRO A 855 36.80 7.15 -55.89
N ARG A 856 35.58 7.66 -56.06
CA ARG A 856 35.24 8.67 -57.09
C ARG A 856 35.95 10.01 -56.90
N ASP A 857 36.35 10.33 -55.66
CA ASP A 857 36.88 11.64 -55.28
C ASP A 857 38.42 11.66 -55.22
N LYS A 858 39.08 10.49 -55.28
CA LYS A 858 40.55 10.37 -55.35
C LYS A 858 41.23 11.18 -56.46
N PRO A 859 40.64 11.35 -57.67
CA PRO A 859 41.22 12.21 -58.70
C PRO A 859 41.46 13.66 -58.26
N THR A 860 40.74 14.15 -57.23
CA THR A 860 40.87 15.50 -56.67
C THR A 860 42.29 15.79 -56.17
N ILE A 861 43.01 14.80 -55.64
CA ILE A 861 44.42 14.96 -55.20
C ILE A 861 45.30 15.39 -56.38
N LYS A 862 45.15 14.72 -57.52
CA LYS A 862 45.91 15.04 -58.75
C LYS A 862 45.51 16.42 -59.27
N TYR A 863 44.22 16.76 -59.23
CA TYR A 863 43.69 18.05 -59.64
C TYR A 863 44.29 19.20 -58.82
N LEU A 864 44.24 19.12 -57.48
CA LEU A 864 44.80 20.11 -56.57
C LEU A 864 46.31 20.31 -56.73
N ARG A 865 47.08 19.21 -56.88
CA ARG A 865 48.52 19.28 -57.20
C ARG A 865 48.78 20.02 -58.51
N GLY A 866 47.94 19.79 -59.52
CA GLY A 866 47.99 20.49 -60.80
C GLY A 866 47.75 22.00 -60.67
N LEU A 867 46.72 22.40 -59.91
CA LEU A 867 46.43 23.82 -59.65
C LEU A 867 47.60 24.52 -58.92
N LEU A 868 48.16 23.89 -57.88
CA LEU A 868 49.31 24.42 -57.14
C LEU A 868 50.56 24.55 -58.02
N ALA A 869 50.78 23.63 -58.96
CA ALA A 869 51.90 23.71 -59.91
C ALA A 869 51.74 24.89 -60.87
N LYS A 870 50.53 25.14 -61.39
CA LYS A 870 50.24 26.30 -62.25
C LYS A 870 50.50 27.64 -61.55
N LEU A 871 50.12 27.75 -60.27
CA LEU A 871 50.39 28.96 -59.47
C LEU A 871 51.88 29.18 -59.15
N LYS A 872 52.69 28.11 -59.12
CA LYS A 872 54.15 28.22 -59.02
C LYS A 872 54.78 28.70 -60.35
N ALA A 873 54.23 28.29 -61.49
CA ALA A 873 54.72 28.68 -62.80
C ALA A 873 54.41 30.15 -63.14
N ALA A 874 53.25 30.68 -62.71
CA ALA A 874 52.84 32.07 -62.96
C ALA A 874 53.63 33.15 -62.18
N LYS A 875 54.56 32.76 -61.30
CA LYS A 875 55.47 33.67 -60.54
C LYS A 875 56.89 33.73 -61.11
N LYS A 876 57.20 32.95 -62.14
CA LYS A 876 58.42 33.07 -62.96
C LYS A 876 58.06 33.82 -64.24
#